data_AF-A0A6P8TH79-F1
#
_entry.id   AF-A0A6P8TH79-F1
#
_cell.length_a   1.000
_cell.length_b   1.000
_cell.length_c   1.000
_cell.angle_alpha   90.00
_cell.angle_beta   90.00
_cell.angle_gamma   90.00
#
_symmetry.space_group_name_H-M   'P 1'
#
loop_
_entity.id
_entity.type
_entity.pdbx_description
1 polymer ?
#
loop_
_entity_poly.entity_id
_entity_poly.type
_entity_poly.pdbx_seq_one_letter_code
_entity_poly.pdbx_strand_id
1 'polypeptide(L)'
;MTEEEVKQMLERRICLLLSVSLYTNSLRSCFLQTAFSVEMLRHRCPVTIFSVTNSLGLSMSKTTARIHVRKLAEEHERTVKRWRDEIQTTRATQYCSEDSKKAAAYTFSWGKVRVPSVSRSDSTERGYSFVTWAFRFAHQARVNFRNLHGPPIKAVEVSPYSILPTKETYESLRRRMKTLVMRIIADNLTALKGPRGRVERHIPHKYSSLMKEQSTTVSLGAVIPNLTEESVSAAFGLKDFIPEVSGTPHHVLCCGDVLSTERKEQSNKTQNNETPKQNPELKFDGLVEAPPEFQKEHLFHEEMIKMLLSEKSENARGTLHHIVSLFHFKTFNNTAKDYFLNIWDFITFVTSAYVTLFAVTACGLDSVDQRPSDFPPQASAQMDWLRDLAHRLVDLVWMPPSQEDINMAAAAAAGQSDGEKRNIFPFCYCREEKPGERLVRCCSNLCPRIWFHESCVQTRTLSDQDQDRFCGPDCGSDGTYAYCQCKERRGGQMVQCGLMEHCRKHEWYHRACLTDAQQSNNQHTPWFCSSSCSMGAGGEEDFLLNYTKAVLWEGLNHLARRDAIREGDGDAMTDFWRTDMVLLWSRKHLQLFNSSHQLITGIEGFYPERVRQDMKWNRVLNLQGTSGGNVSLDLLTELMINEFKGGIEFGKGSFTSQQVEQSAQLAGDQAKHLDRLFFTGGNPLNLSSCLHRLTNTSSSSCKRAADVSRFVDEFKKDELFSFKPGRKHPGFEKLIYPQRVRNPKKMGRSVRSLSEELDRRRDNIL
;
A
#
# COMPACT_ATOMS: atom_id res chain seq x y z
N MET A 1 -11.91 19.08 26.71
CA MET A 1 -11.46 18.73 28.06
C MET A 1 -10.01 19.15 28.17
N THR A 2 -9.66 19.89 29.20
CA THR A 2 -8.27 20.20 29.53
C THR A 2 -7.55 18.94 30.00
N GLU A 3 -6.22 18.92 29.95
CA GLU A 3 -5.40 17.80 30.43
C GLU A 3 -5.71 17.47 31.91
N GLU A 4 -6.00 18.50 32.70
CA GLU A 4 -6.38 18.39 34.10
C GLU A 4 -7.78 17.76 34.29
N GLU A 5 -8.75 18.10 33.44
CA GLU A 5 -10.08 17.48 33.45
C GLU A 5 -10.03 16.01 33.04
N VAL A 6 -9.17 15.64 32.09
CA VAL A 6 -8.95 14.25 31.68
C VAL A 6 -8.29 13.46 32.81
N LYS A 7 -7.29 14.05 33.48
CA LYS A 7 -6.61 13.47 34.64
C LYS A 7 -7.56 13.24 35.81
N GLN A 8 -8.37 14.23 36.19
CA GLN A 8 -9.36 14.07 37.26
C GLN A 8 -10.43 13.03 36.92
N MET A 9 -10.83 12.94 35.65
CA MET A 9 -11.80 11.93 35.22
C MET A 9 -11.18 10.52 35.21
N LEU A 10 -9.90 10.38 34.84
CA LEU A 10 -9.13 9.15 34.94
C LEU A 10 -8.93 8.73 36.42
N GLU A 11 -8.56 9.66 37.30
CA GLU A 11 -8.42 9.43 38.73
C GLU A 11 -9.75 8.95 39.34
N ARG A 12 -10.87 9.61 39.03
CA ARG A 12 -12.21 9.17 39.48
C ARG A 12 -12.58 7.77 38.97
N ARG A 13 -12.24 7.44 37.72
CA ARG A 13 -12.52 6.11 37.14
C ARG A 13 -11.61 5.02 37.69
N ILE A 14 -10.34 5.32 37.93
CA ILE A 14 -9.40 4.43 38.62
C ILE A 14 -9.90 4.19 40.05
N CYS A 15 -10.31 5.23 40.78
CA CYS A 15 -10.95 5.08 42.08
C CYS A 15 -12.22 4.20 42.01
N LEU A 16 -13.06 4.36 40.98
CA LEU A 16 -14.25 3.53 40.79
C LEU A 16 -13.90 2.06 40.52
N LEU A 17 -12.91 1.79 39.65
CA LEU A 17 -12.43 0.43 39.35
C LEU A 17 -11.78 -0.24 40.57
N LEU A 18 -10.98 0.50 41.33
CA LEU A 18 -10.38 0.03 42.58
C LEU A 18 -11.45 -0.21 43.66
N SER A 19 -12.52 0.60 43.69
CA SER A 19 -13.65 0.41 44.62
C SER A 19 -14.46 -0.87 44.35
N VAL A 20 -14.56 -1.30 43.08
CA VAL A 20 -15.25 -2.56 42.71
C VAL A 20 -14.47 -3.78 43.23
N SER A 21 -13.14 -3.78 43.13
CA SER A 21 -12.28 -4.84 43.69
C SER A 21 -12.36 -4.90 45.22
N LEU A 22 -12.50 -3.75 45.90
CA LEU A 22 -12.67 -3.66 47.35
C LEU A 22 -14.07 -4.11 47.81
N TYR A 23 -15.09 -3.97 46.96
CA TYR A 23 -16.49 -4.28 47.31
C TYR A 23 -16.92 -5.71 46.93
N THR A 24 -16.36 -6.30 45.87
CA THR A 24 -16.78 -7.61 45.36
C THR A 24 -15.82 -8.73 45.77
N ASN A 25 -16.11 -9.38 46.89
CA ASN A 25 -15.34 -10.50 47.43
C ASN A 25 -15.58 -11.81 46.64
N SER A 26 -15.26 -11.82 45.34
CA SER A 26 -15.49 -12.95 44.42
C SER A 26 -14.31 -13.17 43.46
N LEU A 27 -14.29 -14.32 42.77
CA LEU A 27 -13.33 -14.72 41.73
C LEU A 27 -12.98 -13.64 40.68
N ARG A 28 -13.82 -12.60 40.50
CA ARG A 28 -13.54 -11.43 39.65
C ARG A 28 -12.48 -10.47 40.22
N SER A 29 -12.22 -10.48 41.53
CA SER A 29 -11.17 -9.64 42.15
C SER A 29 -9.76 -10.12 41.77
N CYS A 30 -9.53 -11.43 41.65
CA CYS A 30 -8.24 -11.99 41.26
C CYS A 30 -7.81 -11.56 39.85
N PHE A 31 -8.75 -11.48 38.90
CA PHE A 31 -8.47 -11.00 37.56
C PHE A 31 -8.07 -9.52 37.57
N LEU A 32 -8.84 -8.67 38.26
CA LEU A 32 -8.53 -7.24 38.36
C LEU A 32 -7.22 -6.98 39.10
N GLN A 33 -6.95 -7.70 40.19
CA GLN A 33 -5.68 -7.65 40.92
C GLN A 33 -4.51 -8.06 40.03
N THR A 34 -4.66 -9.15 39.28
CA THR A 34 -3.62 -9.63 38.33
C THR A 34 -3.37 -8.60 37.25
N ALA A 35 -4.44 -8.12 36.60
CA ALA A 35 -4.41 -7.14 35.53
C ALA A 35 -3.74 -5.83 36.00
N PHE A 36 -4.10 -5.32 37.18
CA PHE A 36 -3.53 -4.11 37.77
C PHE A 36 -2.04 -4.31 38.12
N SER A 37 -1.69 -5.49 38.65
CA SER A 37 -0.30 -5.82 38.98
C SER A 37 0.59 -5.96 37.77
N VAL A 38 0.06 -6.51 36.67
CA VAL A 38 0.75 -6.61 35.38
C VAL A 38 0.99 -5.22 34.81
N GLU A 39 0.03 -4.31 34.90
CA GLU A 39 0.22 -2.93 34.47
C GLU A 39 1.22 -2.16 35.34
N MET A 40 1.16 -2.33 36.66
CA MET A 40 2.20 -1.79 37.55
C MET A 40 3.59 -2.34 37.22
N LEU A 41 3.68 -3.59 36.76
CA LEU A 41 4.94 -4.20 36.36
C LEU A 41 5.43 -3.60 35.03
N ARG A 42 4.52 -3.43 34.06
CA ARG A 42 4.77 -2.77 32.76
C ARG A 42 5.27 -1.35 32.93
N HIS A 43 4.70 -0.59 33.87
CA HIS A 43 5.09 0.78 34.20
C HIS A 43 6.27 0.91 35.19
N ARG A 44 6.94 -0.20 35.53
CA ARG A 44 8.08 -0.25 36.48
C ARG A 44 7.79 0.36 37.86
N CYS A 45 6.58 0.20 38.38
CA CYS A 45 6.27 0.68 39.73
C CYS A 45 7.27 0.10 40.76
N PRO A 46 7.78 0.94 41.68
CA PRO A 46 8.62 0.50 42.79
C PRO A 46 7.97 -0.63 43.61
N VAL A 47 8.80 -1.47 44.24
CA VAL A 47 8.32 -2.55 45.12
C VAL A 47 7.46 -1.99 46.26
N THR A 48 7.76 -0.78 46.72
CA THR A 48 6.96 -0.08 47.74
C THR A 48 5.51 0.13 47.29
N ILE A 49 5.29 0.55 46.03
CA ILE A 49 3.92 0.71 45.50
C ILE A 49 3.22 -0.65 45.49
N PHE A 50 3.87 -1.71 44.97
CA PHE A 50 3.33 -3.07 45.02
C PHE A 50 2.99 -3.53 46.44
N SER A 51 3.81 -3.18 47.43
CA SER A 51 3.59 -3.54 48.84
C SER A 51 2.34 -2.86 49.39
N VAL A 52 2.18 -1.56 49.13
CA VAL A 52 1.04 -0.75 49.58
C VAL A 52 -0.25 -1.18 48.88
N THR A 53 -0.23 -1.37 47.56
CA THR A 53 -1.44 -1.77 46.83
C THR A 53 -1.83 -3.21 47.13
N ASN A 54 -0.87 -4.09 47.41
CA ASN A 54 -1.14 -5.46 47.84
C ASN A 54 -1.71 -5.51 49.26
N SER A 55 -1.20 -4.71 50.21
CA SER A 55 -1.79 -4.64 51.56
C SER A 55 -3.21 -4.10 51.54
N LEU A 56 -3.56 -3.27 50.56
CA LEU A 56 -4.92 -2.79 50.31
C LEU A 56 -5.80 -3.79 49.54
N GLY A 57 -5.29 -4.97 49.15
CA GLY A 57 -6.03 -5.96 48.37
C GLY A 57 -6.32 -5.53 46.92
N LEU A 58 -5.60 -4.53 46.40
CA LEU A 58 -5.79 -3.97 45.06
C LEU A 58 -4.87 -4.61 44.02
N SER A 59 -3.69 -5.09 44.44
CA SER A 59 -2.71 -5.75 43.59
C SER A 59 -2.24 -7.05 44.23
N MET A 60 -1.56 -7.88 43.45
CA MET A 60 -0.76 -8.99 43.92
C MET A 60 0.65 -8.50 44.29
N SER A 61 1.47 -9.39 44.85
CA SER A 61 2.89 -9.12 45.02
C SER A 61 3.60 -8.97 43.66
N LYS A 62 4.68 -8.20 43.61
CA LYS A 62 5.51 -8.07 42.40
C LYS A 62 6.04 -9.42 41.90
N THR A 63 6.36 -10.34 42.81
CA THR A 63 6.80 -11.70 42.49
C THR A 63 5.69 -12.49 41.82
N THR A 64 4.46 -12.43 42.35
CA THR A 64 3.31 -13.12 41.78
C THR A 64 2.94 -12.55 40.42
N ALA A 65 2.98 -11.22 40.25
CA ALA A 65 2.79 -10.57 38.95
C ALA A 65 3.79 -11.09 37.90
N ARG A 66 5.08 -11.18 38.25
CA ARG A 66 6.12 -11.76 37.37
C ARG A 66 5.88 -13.23 37.03
N ILE A 67 5.26 -14.01 37.91
CA ILE A 67 4.90 -15.40 37.64
C ILE A 67 3.77 -15.44 36.61
N HIS A 68 2.75 -14.58 36.73
CA HIS A 68 1.65 -14.51 35.76
C HIS A 68 2.15 -14.10 34.37
N VAL A 69 3.04 -13.11 34.26
CA VAL A 69 3.64 -12.72 32.97
C VAL A 69 4.42 -13.88 32.34
N ARG A 70 5.20 -14.63 33.13
CA ARG A 70 5.92 -15.82 32.63
C ARG A 70 4.96 -16.92 32.14
N LYS A 71 3.90 -17.21 32.91
CA LYS A 71 2.88 -18.18 32.50
C LYS A 71 2.20 -17.78 31.18
N LEU A 72 1.99 -16.49 30.96
CA LEU A 72 1.42 -15.96 29.73
C LEU A 72 2.37 -16.16 28.54
N ALA A 73 3.65 -15.84 28.72
CA ALA A 73 4.68 -16.07 27.70
C ALA A 73 4.80 -17.57 27.34
N GLU A 74 4.81 -18.45 28.35
CA GLU A 74 4.78 -19.91 28.15
C GLU A 74 3.53 -20.36 27.38
N GLU A 75 2.38 -19.71 27.57
CA GLU A 75 1.14 -20.02 26.85
C GLU A 75 1.19 -19.56 25.39
N HIS A 76 1.78 -18.40 25.11
CA HIS A 76 2.03 -17.93 23.74
C HIS A 76 2.95 -18.90 23.01
N GLU A 77 4.07 -19.28 23.63
CA GLU A 77 4.98 -20.28 23.05
C GLU A 77 4.28 -21.62 22.82
N ARG A 78 3.51 -22.13 23.81
CA ARG A 78 2.74 -23.37 23.67
C ARG A 78 1.75 -23.30 22.51
N THR A 79 1.16 -22.13 22.27
CA THR A 79 0.22 -21.92 21.16
C THR A 79 0.93 -22.04 19.81
N VAL A 80 2.08 -21.39 19.63
CA VAL A 80 2.85 -21.49 18.37
C VAL A 80 3.43 -22.89 18.19
N LYS A 81 3.94 -23.51 19.26
CA LYS A 81 4.42 -24.90 19.23
C LYS A 81 3.29 -25.87 18.83
N ARG A 82 2.05 -25.65 19.28
CA ARG A 82 0.89 -26.42 18.82
C ARG A 82 0.64 -26.26 17.32
N TRP A 83 0.69 -25.04 16.80
CA TRP A 83 0.56 -24.80 15.35
C TRP A 83 1.68 -25.50 14.56
N ARG A 84 2.92 -25.40 15.04
CA ARG A 84 4.08 -26.11 14.48
C ARG A 84 3.84 -27.62 14.46
N ASP A 85 3.50 -28.21 15.60
CA ASP A 85 3.32 -29.66 15.76
C ASP A 85 2.20 -30.18 14.86
N GLU A 86 1.11 -29.42 14.70
CA GLU A 86 0.03 -29.75 13.78
C GLU A 86 0.48 -29.75 12.31
N ILE A 87 1.42 -28.87 11.93
CA ILE A 87 2.05 -28.90 10.61
C ILE A 87 2.92 -30.15 10.43
N GLN A 88 3.70 -30.52 11.44
CA GLN A 88 4.61 -31.67 11.38
C GLN A 88 3.88 -33.02 11.35
N THR A 89 2.80 -33.15 12.13
CA THR A 89 2.14 -34.43 12.39
C THR A 89 0.98 -34.74 11.43
N THR A 90 0.31 -33.72 10.90
CA THR A 90 -0.94 -33.92 10.15
C THR A 90 -0.67 -34.22 8.67
N ARG A 91 -0.61 -35.51 8.32
CA ARG A 91 -0.59 -35.97 6.92
C ARG A 91 -1.91 -35.72 6.17
N ALA A 92 -3.04 -35.61 6.88
CA ALA A 92 -4.38 -35.44 6.29
C ALA A 92 -4.56 -34.13 5.51
N THR A 93 -3.71 -33.13 5.72
CA THR A 93 -3.75 -31.84 5.01
C THR A 93 -3.08 -31.88 3.63
N GLN A 94 -2.59 -33.05 3.20
CA GLN A 94 -1.98 -33.23 1.88
C GLN A 94 -3.01 -33.21 0.75
N TYR A 95 -4.30 -33.36 1.07
CA TYR A 95 -5.41 -33.34 0.11
C TYR A 95 -6.30 -32.12 0.34
N CYS A 96 -6.91 -31.59 -0.73
CA CYS A 96 -7.85 -30.46 -0.65
C CYS A 96 -9.16 -30.94 0.02
N SER A 97 -9.34 -30.67 1.31
CA SER A 97 -10.53 -31.00 2.09
C SER A 97 -11.01 -29.81 2.92
N GLU A 98 -12.23 -29.88 3.47
CA GLU A 98 -12.69 -28.87 4.45
C GLU A 98 -11.80 -28.84 5.70
N ASP A 99 -11.21 -29.98 6.06
CA ASP A 99 -10.27 -30.07 7.17
C ASP A 99 -8.92 -29.41 6.84
N SER A 100 -8.44 -29.49 5.59
CA SER A 100 -7.20 -28.80 5.18
C SER A 100 -7.34 -27.27 5.22
N LYS A 101 -8.55 -26.74 5.01
CA LYS A 101 -8.83 -25.30 5.13
C LYS A 101 -8.75 -24.82 6.58
N LYS A 102 -9.07 -25.69 7.54
CA LYS A 102 -9.06 -25.39 8.98
C LYS A 102 -7.73 -25.68 9.66
N ALA A 103 -6.81 -26.33 8.97
CA ALA A 103 -5.52 -26.70 9.52
C ALA A 103 -4.69 -25.48 9.93
N ALA A 104 -3.75 -25.67 10.85
CA ALA A 104 -2.81 -24.65 11.22
C ALA A 104 -1.88 -24.29 10.05
N ALA A 105 -1.76 -22.99 9.81
CA ALA A 105 -0.71 -22.32 9.04
C ALA A 105 -0.45 -20.97 9.73
N TYR A 106 0.76 -20.46 9.66
CA TYR A 106 1.12 -19.20 10.31
C TYR A 106 2.27 -18.49 9.60
N THR A 107 2.49 -17.25 10.01
CA THR A 107 3.52 -16.34 9.50
C THR A 107 4.14 -15.61 10.67
N PHE A 108 5.44 -15.33 10.61
CA PHE A 108 6.11 -14.49 11.59
C PHE A 108 6.13 -13.04 11.14
N SER A 109 6.16 -12.14 12.11
CA SER A 109 6.67 -10.79 11.86
C SER A 109 7.64 -10.35 12.93
N TRP A 110 8.55 -9.45 12.57
CA TRP A 110 9.46 -8.86 13.54
C TRP A 110 9.85 -7.43 13.18
N GLY A 111 10.30 -6.66 14.17
CA GLY A 111 10.81 -5.32 13.94
C GLY A 111 11.90 -4.93 14.94
N LYS A 112 12.71 -3.97 14.53
CA LYS A 112 13.87 -3.49 15.28
C LYS A 112 13.46 -2.47 16.33
N VAL A 113 13.97 -2.61 17.54
CA VAL A 113 13.89 -1.56 18.56
C VAL A 113 15.22 -1.37 19.26
N ARG A 114 15.63 -0.11 19.44
CA ARG A 114 16.83 0.24 20.19
C ARG A 114 16.42 0.65 21.60
N VAL A 115 16.99 -0.02 22.59
CA VAL A 115 16.67 0.18 24.01
C VAL A 115 17.92 0.62 24.77
N PRO A 116 17.85 1.69 25.60
CA PRO A 116 18.95 2.07 26.47
C PRO A 116 19.32 0.94 27.45
N SER A 117 20.58 0.55 27.48
CA SER A 117 21.14 -0.49 28.35
C SER A 117 22.01 0.12 29.45
N VAL A 118 22.14 -0.61 30.56
CA VAL A 118 23.15 -0.34 31.60
C VAL A 118 24.52 -0.71 31.01
N SER A 119 25.48 0.21 30.92
CA SER A 119 26.88 -0.17 30.67
C SER A 119 27.46 -0.75 31.97
N ARG A 120 28.16 -1.89 31.86
CA ARG A 120 28.86 -2.53 32.98
C ARG A 120 30.25 -1.95 33.24
N SER A 121 30.68 -0.95 32.47
CA SER A 121 31.99 -0.33 32.62
C SER A 121 31.89 0.90 33.52
N ASP A 122 32.46 0.76 34.72
CA ASP A 122 32.79 1.85 35.63
C ASP A 122 33.71 2.86 34.93
N SER A 123 33.14 3.95 34.42
CA SER A 123 33.85 5.21 34.29
C SER A 123 32.85 6.36 34.32
N THR A 124 33.28 7.46 34.94
CA THR A 124 32.50 8.64 35.36
C THR A 124 31.94 9.49 34.20
N GLU A 125 31.90 8.97 32.98
CA GLU A 125 31.28 9.63 31.81
C GLU A 125 29.95 8.94 31.46
N ARG A 126 28.84 9.60 31.78
CA ARG A 126 27.47 9.11 31.52
C ARG A 126 27.16 9.06 30.03
N GLY A 127 27.57 8.01 29.35
CA GLY A 127 27.05 7.63 28.02
C GLY A 127 26.07 6.46 28.12
N TYR A 128 24.81 6.64 27.73
CA TYR A 128 23.90 5.50 27.55
C TYR A 128 24.36 4.67 26.34
N SER A 129 24.54 3.35 26.52
CA SER A 129 24.67 2.43 25.38
C SER A 129 23.28 1.99 24.93
N PHE A 130 23.06 1.84 23.62
CA PHE A 130 21.81 1.33 23.06
C PHE A 130 22.04 -0.09 22.54
N VAL A 131 21.17 -1.01 22.93
CA VAL A 131 21.15 -2.38 22.43
C VAL A 131 19.99 -2.52 21.45
N THR A 132 20.24 -3.18 20.32
CA THR A 132 19.22 -3.49 19.32
C THR A 132 18.54 -4.81 19.67
N TRP A 133 17.22 -4.78 19.72
CA TRP A 133 16.36 -5.94 19.97
C TRP A 133 15.48 -6.21 18.74
N ALA A 134 15.19 -7.47 18.51
CA ALA A 134 14.19 -7.93 17.56
C ALA A 134 12.91 -8.32 18.32
N PHE A 135 11.83 -7.57 18.09
CA PHE A 135 10.50 -7.87 18.62
C PHE A 135 9.80 -8.81 17.67
N ARG A 136 9.28 -9.93 18.17
CA ARG A 136 8.81 -11.03 17.31
C ARG A 136 7.36 -11.38 17.62
N PHE A 137 6.61 -11.68 16.57
CA PHE A 137 5.20 -12.06 16.64
C PHE A 137 4.93 -13.24 15.71
N ALA A 138 3.96 -14.07 16.06
CA ALA A 138 3.42 -15.10 15.19
C ALA A 138 1.94 -14.85 14.92
N HIS A 139 1.50 -15.07 13.69
CA HIS A 139 0.17 -14.76 13.20
C HIS A 139 -0.41 -15.98 12.51
N GLN A 140 -1.57 -16.46 12.98
CA GLN A 140 -2.26 -17.55 12.31
C GLN A 140 -2.76 -17.09 10.95
N ALA A 141 -2.47 -17.86 9.91
CA ALA A 141 -2.95 -17.60 8.56
C ALA A 141 -4.45 -17.87 8.47
N ARG A 142 -5.18 -16.94 7.81
CA ARG A 142 -6.63 -17.11 7.56
C ARG A 142 -6.92 -17.86 6.27
N VAL A 143 -5.96 -17.87 5.35
CA VAL A 143 -6.06 -18.65 4.12
C VAL A 143 -4.96 -19.69 4.15
N ASN A 144 -5.35 -20.97 4.13
CA ASN A 144 -4.44 -22.09 4.22
C ASN A 144 -4.20 -22.71 2.83
N PHE A 145 -2.93 -22.96 2.52
CA PHE A 145 -2.48 -23.53 1.24
C PHE A 145 -1.68 -24.82 1.39
N ARG A 146 -1.70 -25.47 2.56
CA ARG A 146 -0.93 -26.70 2.86
C ARG A 146 -1.20 -27.87 1.91
N ASN A 147 -2.36 -27.87 1.26
CA ASN A 147 -2.75 -28.86 0.26
C ASN A 147 -2.11 -28.65 -1.11
N LEU A 148 -1.45 -27.50 -1.36
CA LEU A 148 -0.83 -27.19 -2.63
C LEU A 148 0.58 -27.75 -2.71
N HIS A 149 0.82 -28.52 -3.76
CA HIS A 149 2.11 -29.14 -4.04
C HIS A 149 2.49 -28.82 -5.48
N GLY A 150 3.51 -27.98 -5.65
CA GLY A 150 4.03 -27.63 -6.96
C GLY A 150 5.51 -27.30 -6.83
N PRO A 151 6.38 -27.89 -7.69
CA PRO A 151 7.81 -27.69 -7.58
C PRO A 151 8.19 -26.24 -7.93
N PRO A 152 9.19 -25.67 -7.25
CA PRO A 152 9.75 -24.38 -7.63
C PRO A 152 10.55 -24.49 -8.95
N ILE A 153 10.49 -23.46 -9.80
CA ILE A 153 11.33 -23.34 -11.01
C ILE A 153 12.53 -22.41 -10.74
N LYS A 154 13.52 -22.37 -11.64
CA LYS A 154 14.63 -21.42 -11.51
C LYS A 154 14.14 -19.98 -11.68
N ALA A 155 14.74 -19.03 -10.97
CA ALA A 155 14.40 -17.62 -11.07
C ALA A 155 14.67 -17.06 -12.48
N VAL A 156 15.69 -17.57 -13.19
CA VAL A 156 15.94 -17.21 -14.60
C VAL A 156 14.91 -17.79 -15.58
N GLU A 157 14.18 -18.84 -15.19
CA GLU A 157 13.10 -19.44 -16.00
C GLU A 157 11.77 -18.69 -15.85
N VAL A 158 11.64 -17.85 -14.80
CA VAL A 158 10.49 -16.98 -14.63
C VAL A 158 10.49 -15.91 -15.73
N SER A 159 9.37 -15.79 -16.44
CA SER A 159 9.22 -14.82 -17.52
C SER A 159 9.36 -13.37 -17.01
N PRO A 160 10.26 -12.54 -17.56
CA PRO A 160 10.32 -11.13 -17.20
C PRO A 160 9.02 -10.35 -17.45
N TYR A 161 8.17 -10.85 -18.34
CA TYR A 161 6.86 -10.26 -18.64
C TYR A 161 5.81 -10.54 -17.56
N SER A 162 6.02 -11.51 -16.67
CA SER A 162 5.17 -11.71 -15.49
C SER A 162 5.71 -11.01 -14.24
N ILE A 163 6.98 -10.60 -14.27
CA ILE A 163 7.61 -9.79 -13.22
C ILE A 163 7.26 -8.30 -13.38
N LEU A 164 7.31 -7.79 -14.60
CA LEU A 164 7.02 -6.39 -14.91
C LEU A 164 5.53 -6.15 -15.19
N PRO A 165 5.01 -4.93 -14.96
CA PRO A 165 3.59 -4.66 -15.10
C PRO A 165 3.16 -4.71 -16.57
N THR A 166 2.00 -5.30 -16.82
CA THR A 166 1.39 -5.38 -18.15
C THR A 166 0.32 -4.31 -18.32
N LYS A 167 -0.25 -4.22 -19.53
CA LYS A 167 -1.43 -3.39 -19.78
C LYS A 167 -2.59 -3.78 -18.85
N GLU A 168 -2.83 -5.07 -18.65
CA GLU A 168 -3.88 -5.56 -17.74
C GLU A 168 -3.64 -5.15 -16.28
N THR A 169 -2.38 -5.15 -15.82
CA THR A 169 -2.02 -4.63 -14.49
C THR A 169 -2.47 -3.18 -14.33
N TYR A 170 -2.19 -2.33 -15.32
CA TYR A 170 -2.61 -0.93 -15.30
C TYR A 170 -4.13 -0.75 -15.47
N GLU A 171 -4.82 -1.59 -16.24
CA GLU A 171 -6.29 -1.51 -16.32
C GLU A 171 -6.98 -2.00 -15.03
N SER A 172 -6.38 -2.95 -14.32
CA SER A 172 -6.81 -3.35 -12.97
C SER A 172 -6.70 -2.17 -11.99
N LEU A 173 -5.55 -1.47 -12.00
CA LEU A 173 -5.36 -0.23 -11.26
C LEU A 173 -6.41 0.83 -11.62
N ARG A 174 -6.66 1.03 -12.91
CA ARG A 174 -7.62 2.02 -13.39
C ARG A 174 -9.04 1.71 -12.91
N ARG A 175 -9.48 0.45 -12.98
CA ARG A 175 -10.78 -0.01 -12.46
C ARG A 175 -10.91 0.24 -10.96
N ARG A 176 -9.86 -0.04 -10.18
CA ARG A 176 -9.84 0.23 -8.74
C ARG A 176 -9.91 1.73 -8.44
N MET A 177 -9.14 2.57 -9.14
CA MET A 177 -9.21 4.03 -9.00
C MET A 177 -10.60 4.58 -9.31
N LYS A 178 -11.24 4.11 -10.38
CA LYS A 178 -12.62 4.50 -10.74
C LYS A 178 -13.58 4.21 -9.59
N THR A 179 -13.51 3.03 -9.00
CA THR A 179 -14.33 2.63 -7.84
C THR A 179 -14.08 3.56 -6.64
N LEU A 180 -12.82 3.89 -6.35
CA LEU A 180 -12.47 4.82 -5.27
C LEU A 180 -12.99 6.23 -5.52
N VAL A 181 -12.87 6.74 -6.74
CA VAL A 181 -13.42 8.05 -7.13
C VAL A 181 -14.94 8.06 -6.96
N MET A 182 -15.64 7.00 -7.38
CA MET A 182 -17.09 6.86 -7.15
C MET A 182 -17.45 6.93 -5.67
N ARG A 183 -16.69 6.25 -4.79
CA ARG A 183 -16.90 6.31 -3.33
C ARG A 183 -16.75 7.72 -2.79
N ILE A 184 -15.70 8.43 -3.20
CA ILE A 184 -15.43 9.80 -2.74
C ILE A 184 -16.54 10.75 -3.19
N ILE A 185 -16.92 10.71 -4.48
CA ILE A 185 -17.96 11.59 -5.02
C ILE A 185 -19.30 11.31 -4.32
N ALA A 186 -19.67 10.03 -4.15
CA ALA A 186 -20.92 9.65 -3.49
C ALA A 186 -20.95 9.96 -1.99
N ASP A 187 -19.79 10.04 -1.34
CA ASP A 187 -19.70 10.40 0.08
C ASP A 187 -19.77 11.91 0.31
N ASN A 188 -19.38 12.73 -0.68
CA ASN A 188 -19.29 14.19 -0.53
C ASN A 188 -20.43 14.97 -1.22
N LEU A 189 -21.04 14.47 -2.30
CA LEU A 189 -22.17 15.14 -2.94
C LEU A 189 -23.50 14.75 -2.30
N THR A 190 -24.25 15.73 -1.78
CA THR A 190 -25.51 15.50 -1.07
C THR A 190 -26.57 14.84 -1.97
N ALA A 191 -26.60 15.16 -3.27
CA ALA A 191 -27.50 14.55 -4.24
C ALA A 191 -27.33 13.03 -4.38
N LEU A 192 -26.16 12.49 -4.03
CA LEU A 192 -25.84 11.07 -4.13
C LEU A 192 -26.08 10.29 -2.83
N LYS A 193 -26.62 10.90 -1.77
CA LYS A 193 -26.93 10.20 -0.50
C LYS A 193 -27.81 8.96 -0.71
N GLY A 194 -28.73 8.99 -1.68
CA GLY A 194 -29.56 7.83 -2.06
C GLY A 194 -28.77 6.68 -2.70
N PRO A 195 -28.13 6.88 -3.88
CA PRO A 195 -27.33 5.85 -4.53
C PRO A 195 -26.05 5.47 -3.77
N ARG A 196 -25.63 6.23 -2.76
CA ARG A 196 -24.46 5.98 -1.90
C ARG A 196 -24.34 4.53 -1.39
N GLY A 197 -25.47 3.91 -1.04
CA GLY A 197 -25.53 2.52 -0.56
C GLY A 197 -25.31 1.46 -1.65
N ARG A 198 -25.38 1.84 -2.93
CA ARG A 198 -25.16 0.98 -4.10
C ARG A 198 -23.74 1.07 -4.64
N VAL A 199 -22.98 2.07 -4.21
CA VAL A 199 -21.56 2.18 -4.53
C VAL A 199 -20.81 1.11 -3.77
N GLU A 200 -20.07 0.27 -4.51
CA GLU A 200 -19.25 -0.80 -3.97
C GLU A 200 -18.27 -0.26 -2.93
N ARG A 201 -18.40 -0.69 -1.67
CA ARG A 201 -17.55 -0.26 -0.55
C ARG A 201 -16.31 -1.12 -0.33
N HIS A 202 -16.41 -2.37 -0.72
CA HIS A 202 -15.38 -3.39 -0.57
C HIS A 202 -15.28 -4.12 -1.89
N ILE A 203 -14.10 -4.10 -2.52
CA ILE A 203 -13.89 -4.79 -3.81
C ILE A 203 -13.75 -6.29 -3.50
N PRO A 204 -14.67 -7.14 -3.97
CA PRO A 204 -14.64 -8.56 -3.67
C PRO A 204 -13.52 -9.26 -4.44
N HIS A 205 -12.95 -10.27 -3.82
CA HIS A 205 -11.99 -11.20 -4.38
C HIS A 205 -12.23 -12.60 -3.80
N LYS A 206 -11.47 -13.59 -4.28
CA LYS A 206 -11.67 -15.01 -3.97
C LYS A 206 -11.72 -15.34 -2.46
N TYR A 207 -11.02 -14.58 -1.63
CA TYR A 207 -10.87 -14.84 -0.19
C TYR A 207 -11.48 -13.76 0.70
N SER A 208 -12.34 -12.87 0.18
CA SER A 208 -12.92 -11.78 0.97
C SER A 208 -13.67 -12.27 2.21
N SER A 209 -14.29 -13.45 2.16
CA SER A 209 -14.98 -14.04 3.32
C SER A 209 -14.04 -14.42 4.46
N LEU A 210 -12.81 -14.84 4.15
CA LEU A 210 -11.78 -15.18 5.12
C LEU A 210 -11.01 -13.93 5.58
N MET A 211 -10.75 -12.98 4.68
CA MET A 211 -10.01 -11.75 4.99
C MET A 211 -10.77 -10.79 5.92
N LYS A 212 -12.10 -10.93 6.04
CA LYS A 212 -12.89 -10.20 7.04
C LYS A 212 -12.82 -10.83 8.44
N GLU A 213 -12.35 -12.07 8.59
CA GLU A 213 -12.28 -12.74 9.89
C GLU A 213 -11.22 -12.11 10.80
N GLN A 214 -11.46 -12.14 12.11
CA GLN A 214 -10.52 -11.63 13.10
C GLN A 214 -9.28 -12.53 13.14
N SER A 215 -8.10 -11.94 13.03
CA SER A 215 -6.82 -12.64 13.08
C SER A 215 -6.41 -13.01 14.50
N THR A 216 -5.79 -14.18 14.64
CA THR A 216 -5.12 -14.62 15.87
C THR A 216 -3.63 -14.27 15.80
N THR A 217 -3.14 -13.50 16.76
CA THR A 217 -1.74 -13.08 16.86
C THR A 217 -1.19 -13.31 18.28
N VAL A 218 0.08 -13.70 18.39
CA VAL A 218 0.75 -13.95 19.67
C VAL A 218 2.13 -13.28 19.69
N SER A 219 2.51 -12.72 20.85
CA SER A 219 3.84 -12.15 21.06
C SER A 219 4.82 -13.26 21.42
N LEU A 220 5.97 -13.28 20.76
CA LEU A 220 7.10 -14.14 21.10
C LEU A 220 8.16 -13.39 21.91
N GLY A 221 7.83 -12.18 22.38
CA GLY A 221 8.75 -11.32 23.11
C GLY A 221 9.88 -10.77 22.25
N ALA A 222 10.93 -10.30 22.93
CA ALA A 222 12.07 -9.65 22.30
C ALA A 222 13.36 -10.39 22.59
N VAL A 223 14.22 -10.48 21.58
CA VAL A 223 15.56 -11.08 21.70
C VAL A 223 16.61 -10.12 21.17
N ILE A 224 17.83 -10.22 21.70
CA ILE A 224 19.00 -9.60 21.07
C ILE A 224 19.46 -10.59 19.99
N PRO A 225 19.46 -10.23 18.70
CA PRO A 225 19.86 -11.15 17.64
C PRO A 225 21.28 -11.67 17.86
N ASN A 226 21.47 -12.99 17.82
CA ASN A 226 22.79 -13.60 17.90
C ASN A 226 23.41 -13.67 16.50
N LEU A 227 24.20 -12.66 16.13
CA LEU A 227 24.81 -12.54 14.80
C LEU A 227 25.94 -13.55 14.53
N THR A 228 26.34 -14.34 15.54
CA THR A 228 27.30 -15.44 15.34
C THR A 228 26.65 -16.71 14.80
N GLU A 229 25.31 -16.78 14.80
CA GLU A 229 24.57 -17.92 14.25
C GLU A 229 24.69 -17.97 12.73
N GLU A 230 24.83 -19.17 12.18
CA GLU A 230 24.86 -19.42 10.72
C GLU A 230 23.46 -19.33 10.07
N SER A 231 22.43 -19.26 10.91
CA SER A 231 21.03 -19.33 10.54
C SER A 231 20.25 -18.11 11.02
N VAL A 232 19.43 -17.54 10.14
CA VAL A 232 18.54 -16.42 10.48
C VAL A 232 17.50 -16.87 11.51
N SER A 233 16.91 -18.05 11.36
CA SER A 233 15.92 -18.52 12.33
C SER A 233 16.53 -18.74 13.72
N ALA A 234 17.80 -19.17 13.81
CA ALA A 234 18.52 -19.27 15.07
C ALA A 234 18.90 -17.90 15.65
N ALA A 235 19.44 -17.00 14.83
CA ALA A 235 19.84 -15.64 15.25
C ALA A 235 18.67 -14.88 15.91
N PHE A 236 17.46 -15.08 15.40
CA PHE A 236 16.24 -14.47 15.90
C PHE A 236 15.48 -15.35 16.90
N GLY A 237 16.02 -16.50 17.35
CA GLY A 237 15.38 -17.40 18.32
C GLY A 237 14.04 -17.99 17.84
N LEU A 238 13.86 -18.12 16.52
CA LEU A 238 12.66 -18.64 15.86
C LEU A 238 12.77 -20.11 15.46
N LYS A 239 13.98 -20.69 15.48
CA LYS A 239 14.26 -22.07 15.04
C LYS A 239 13.34 -23.11 15.69
N ASP A 240 13.09 -22.99 16.99
CA ASP A 240 12.20 -23.90 17.72
C ASP A 240 10.74 -23.85 17.25
N PHE A 241 10.35 -22.81 16.51
CA PHE A 241 9.00 -22.64 15.98
C PHE A 241 8.92 -22.98 14.48
N ILE A 242 9.98 -23.47 13.85
CA ILE A 242 9.96 -23.92 12.46
C ILE A 242 9.51 -25.39 12.42
N PRO A 243 8.45 -25.75 11.68
CA PRO A 243 8.06 -27.15 11.55
C PRO A 243 9.07 -27.90 10.69
N GLU A 244 9.37 -29.15 11.05
CA GLU A 244 10.10 -30.07 10.16
C GLU A 244 9.14 -31.14 9.64
N VAL A 245 9.05 -31.27 8.32
CA VAL A 245 8.22 -32.27 7.64
C VAL A 245 9.16 -33.21 6.89
N SER A 246 9.12 -34.50 7.23
CA SER A 246 9.98 -35.53 6.62
C SER A 246 11.49 -35.21 6.67
N GLY A 247 11.96 -34.57 7.76
CA GLY A 247 13.36 -34.19 7.94
C GLY A 247 13.79 -32.92 7.19
N THR A 248 12.85 -32.21 6.55
CA THR A 248 13.12 -30.93 5.89
C THR A 248 12.37 -29.78 6.57
N PRO A 249 13.00 -28.60 6.75
CA PRO A 249 12.30 -27.43 7.28
C PRO A 249 11.11 -27.03 6.40
N HIS A 250 9.97 -26.79 7.03
CA HIS A 250 8.78 -26.28 6.39
C HIS A 250 8.87 -24.75 6.29
N HIS A 251 8.84 -24.22 5.07
CA HIS A 251 8.96 -22.78 4.83
C HIS A 251 7.81 -21.96 5.47
N VAL A 252 8.13 -21.13 6.44
CA VAL A 252 7.22 -20.18 7.09
C VAL A 252 7.56 -18.77 6.64
N LEU A 253 6.54 -18.01 6.26
CA LEU A 253 6.73 -16.62 5.86
C LEU A 253 7.18 -15.77 7.05
N CYS A 254 8.06 -14.80 6.81
CA CYS A 254 8.54 -13.85 7.81
C CYS A 254 8.52 -12.42 7.24
N CYS A 255 7.76 -11.52 7.86
CA CYS A 255 7.71 -10.10 7.50
C CYS A 255 8.46 -9.26 8.54
N GLY A 256 9.47 -8.50 8.14
CA GLY A 256 10.13 -7.60 9.09
C GLY A 256 11.02 -6.56 8.44
N ASP A 257 11.77 -5.83 9.28
CA ASP A 257 12.77 -4.89 8.81
C ASP A 257 13.79 -5.62 7.92
N VAL A 258 14.14 -5.02 6.77
CA VAL A 258 15.05 -5.66 5.82
C VAL A 258 16.39 -5.95 6.51
N LEU A 259 16.72 -7.24 6.67
CA LEU A 259 17.91 -7.76 7.36
C LEU A 259 19.22 -7.12 6.85
N SER A 260 19.23 -6.58 5.63
CA SER A 260 20.38 -5.95 5.01
C SER A 260 20.84 -4.62 5.64
N THR A 261 20.04 -3.97 6.49
CA THR A 261 20.42 -2.65 7.06
C THR A 261 21.49 -2.73 8.15
N GLU A 262 21.66 -3.87 8.83
CA GLU A 262 22.59 -3.97 9.97
C GLU A 262 24.06 -3.87 9.58
N ARG A 263 24.46 -4.34 8.38
CA ARG A 263 25.88 -4.30 8.01
C ARG A 263 26.40 -2.92 7.66
N LYS A 264 25.56 -2.06 7.09
CA LYS A 264 25.96 -0.69 6.74
C LYS A 264 26.11 0.19 7.97
N GLU A 265 25.29 -0.01 9.00
CA GLU A 265 25.37 0.79 10.23
C GLU A 265 26.54 0.38 11.13
N GLN A 266 26.92 -0.90 11.16
CA GLN A 266 28.08 -1.38 11.93
C GLN A 266 29.41 -1.23 11.18
N SER A 267 29.44 -1.33 9.84
CA SER A 267 30.68 -1.10 9.07
C SER A 267 31.14 0.36 9.09
N ASN A 268 30.23 1.31 9.34
CA ASN A 268 30.60 2.73 9.47
C ASN A 268 31.40 3.05 10.74
N LYS A 269 31.65 2.08 11.63
CA LYS A 269 32.60 2.20 12.75
C LYS A 269 33.96 1.54 12.51
N THR A 270 34.18 0.92 11.35
CA THR A 270 35.46 0.33 10.96
C THR A 270 35.78 0.71 9.51
N GLN A 271 36.68 1.69 9.34
CA GLN A 271 37.22 2.08 8.04
C GLN A 271 37.73 0.87 7.25
N ASN A 272 37.21 0.68 6.03
CA ASN A 272 37.99 0.65 4.80
C ASN A 272 37.08 0.56 3.57
N ASN A 273 37.50 1.22 2.48
CA ASN A 273 36.83 1.34 1.18
C ASN A 273 36.74 0.01 0.42
N GLU A 274 35.97 -0.94 0.93
CA GLU A 274 35.46 -2.06 0.14
C GLU A 274 33.95 -2.06 0.19
N THR A 275 33.33 -2.17 -0.98
CA THR A 275 31.88 -2.28 -1.13
C THR A 275 31.40 -3.41 -0.21
N PRO A 276 30.45 -3.18 0.72
CA PRO A 276 30.11 -4.18 1.73
C PRO A 276 29.52 -5.41 1.04
N LYS A 277 30.30 -6.50 0.98
CA LYS A 277 29.81 -7.81 0.57
C LYS A 277 28.78 -8.27 1.62
N GLN A 278 27.54 -8.51 1.16
CA GLN A 278 26.61 -9.39 1.88
C GLN A 278 27.34 -10.71 2.16
N ASN A 279 27.13 -11.35 3.31
CA ASN A 279 27.67 -12.69 3.58
C ASN A 279 26.65 -13.57 2.87
N PRO A 280 26.96 -14.12 1.68
CA PRO A 280 25.97 -14.77 0.83
C PRO A 280 25.48 -16.11 1.41
N GLU A 281 26.04 -16.53 2.55
CA GLU A 281 25.99 -17.89 3.10
C GLU A 281 25.04 -18.06 4.30
N LEU A 282 24.32 -17.02 4.75
CA LEU A 282 23.34 -17.15 5.83
C LEU A 282 22.15 -17.98 5.36
N LYS A 283 21.91 -19.12 6.01
CA LYS A 283 20.75 -19.96 5.76
C LYS A 283 19.52 -19.38 6.43
N PHE A 284 18.40 -19.36 5.72
CA PHE A 284 17.14 -18.90 6.32
C PHE A 284 16.47 -19.99 7.17
N ASP A 285 16.86 -21.26 7.00
CA ASP A 285 16.39 -22.44 7.76
C ASP A 285 14.86 -22.44 7.96
N GLY A 286 14.14 -22.57 6.84
CA GLY A 286 12.68 -22.63 6.83
C GLY A 286 11.99 -21.27 7.00
N LEU A 287 12.69 -20.14 6.95
CA LEU A 287 12.07 -18.81 6.82
C LEU A 287 12.08 -18.33 5.37
N VAL A 288 11.00 -17.69 4.93
CA VAL A 288 10.94 -16.98 3.65
C VAL A 288 10.59 -15.54 3.90
N GLU A 289 11.50 -14.63 3.54
CA GLU A 289 11.32 -13.19 3.75
C GLU A 289 10.25 -12.61 2.80
N ALA A 290 9.22 -12.00 3.38
CA ALA A 290 8.25 -11.17 2.66
C ALA A 290 8.62 -9.69 2.84
N PRO A 291 8.66 -8.90 1.76
CA PRO A 291 9.01 -7.49 1.87
C PRO A 291 7.91 -6.68 2.61
N PRO A 292 8.32 -5.61 3.29
CA PRO A 292 7.42 -4.76 4.09
C PRO A 292 6.50 -3.88 3.23
N GLU A 293 5.18 -3.99 3.41
CA GLU A 293 4.18 -3.17 2.70
C GLU A 293 4.13 -1.74 3.24
N PHE A 294 4.16 -1.56 4.55
CA PHE A 294 4.12 -0.25 5.21
C PHE A 294 5.39 0.55 4.96
N GLN A 295 6.57 -0.08 4.95
CA GLN A 295 7.80 0.63 4.58
C GLN A 295 7.72 1.16 3.14
N LYS A 296 7.12 0.39 2.23
CA LYS A 296 6.86 0.83 0.84
C LYS A 296 5.86 2.00 0.80
N GLU A 297 4.76 1.92 1.55
CA GLU A 297 3.78 3.02 1.65
C GLU A 297 4.44 4.30 2.19
N HIS A 298 5.20 4.19 3.27
CA HIS A 298 5.91 5.31 3.89
C HIS A 298 6.89 5.98 2.93
N LEU A 299 7.67 5.18 2.18
CA LEU A 299 8.59 5.71 1.18
C LEU A 299 7.86 6.53 0.09
N PHE A 300 6.75 6.03 -0.43
CA PHE A 300 6.01 6.74 -1.47
C PHE A 300 5.37 8.03 -0.94
N HIS A 301 4.98 8.06 0.34
CA HIS A 301 4.54 9.28 1.00
C HIS A 301 5.66 10.33 1.07
N GLU A 302 6.86 9.95 1.51
CA GLU A 302 8.01 10.84 1.55
C GLU A 302 8.37 11.39 0.16
N GLU A 303 8.35 10.53 -0.86
CA GLU A 303 8.60 10.94 -2.25
C GLU A 303 7.53 11.90 -2.79
N MET A 304 6.25 11.65 -2.50
CA MET A 304 5.16 12.55 -2.88
C MET A 304 5.34 13.93 -2.25
N ILE A 305 5.61 13.98 -0.94
CA ILE A 305 5.84 15.24 -0.22
C ILE A 305 7.07 15.96 -0.78
N LYS A 306 8.19 15.26 -0.97
CA LYS A 306 9.41 15.84 -1.55
C LYS A 306 9.19 16.38 -2.96
N MET A 307 8.33 15.74 -3.75
CA MET A 307 8.05 16.14 -5.13
C MET A 307 7.06 17.31 -5.23
N LEU A 308 6.05 17.36 -4.34
CA LEU A 308 4.87 18.22 -4.51
C LEU A 308 4.67 19.24 -3.38
N LEU A 309 5.48 19.21 -2.33
CA LEU A 309 5.47 20.20 -1.24
C LEU A 309 6.71 21.09 -1.36
N SER A 310 6.50 22.40 -1.52
CA SER A 310 7.59 23.39 -1.57
C SER A 310 7.26 24.60 -0.71
N GLU A 311 8.20 25.05 0.11
CA GLU A 311 8.08 26.29 0.90
C GLU A 311 7.82 27.52 0.02
N LYS A 312 8.41 27.54 -1.19
CA LYS A 312 8.18 28.62 -2.16
C LYS A 312 6.72 28.74 -2.59
N SER A 313 5.95 27.67 -2.41
CA SER A 313 4.56 27.57 -2.84
C SER A 313 3.54 27.82 -1.73
N GLU A 314 3.97 28.28 -0.55
CA GLU A 314 3.11 28.49 0.63
C GLU A 314 1.90 29.39 0.33
N ASN A 315 2.12 30.50 -0.38
CA ASN A 315 1.06 31.44 -0.74
C ASN A 315 0.41 31.13 -2.10
N ALA A 316 0.78 30.02 -2.75
CA ALA A 316 0.27 29.63 -4.04
C ALA A 316 -1.01 28.79 -3.87
N ARG A 317 -2.15 29.38 -4.21
CA ARG A 317 -3.46 28.72 -4.08
C ARG A 317 -3.49 27.38 -4.82
N GLY A 318 -4.04 26.34 -4.19
CA GLY A 318 -4.13 25.01 -4.78
C GLY A 318 -2.83 24.21 -4.75
N THR A 319 -1.81 24.61 -3.98
CA THR A 319 -0.64 23.76 -3.70
C THR A 319 -0.78 23.03 -2.37
N LEU A 320 -0.08 21.91 -2.22
CA LEU A 320 -0.04 21.15 -0.97
C LEU A 320 0.41 22.04 0.21
N HIS A 321 1.35 22.96 0.01
CA HIS A 321 1.85 23.81 1.08
C HIS A 321 0.77 24.80 1.54
N HIS A 322 0.10 25.46 0.58
CA HIS A 322 -1.03 26.32 0.89
C HIS A 322 -2.15 25.58 1.63
N ILE A 323 -2.43 24.33 1.24
CA ILE A 323 -3.46 23.50 1.88
C ILE A 323 -3.08 23.13 3.32
N VAL A 324 -1.80 22.82 3.58
CA VAL A 324 -1.29 22.56 4.94
C VAL A 324 -1.59 23.76 5.85
N SER A 325 -1.25 24.96 5.40
CA SER A 325 -1.47 26.20 6.15
C SER A 325 -2.97 26.51 6.33
N LEU A 326 -3.76 26.39 5.27
CA LEU A 326 -5.19 26.76 5.25
C LEU A 326 -6.08 25.85 6.13
N PHE A 327 -5.77 24.54 6.16
CA PHE A 327 -6.53 23.53 6.89
C PHE A 327 -5.83 23.05 8.17
N HIS A 328 -4.82 23.79 8.61
CA HIS A 328 -4.08 23.58 9.85
C HIS A 328 -3.64 22.12 10.04
N PHE A 329 -3.09 21.51 8.99
CA PHE A 329 -2.43 20.22 9.15
C PHE A 329 -1.20 20.42 10.04
N LYS A 330 -1.08 19.61 11.10
CA LYS A 330 0.08 19.68 12.00
C LYS A 330 1.35 19.56 11.15
N THR A 331 2.31 20.45 11.39
CA THR A 331 3.64 20.38 10.78
C THR A 331 4.20 18.98 10.94
N PHE A 332 4.91 18.51 9.91
CA PHE A 332 5.51 17.19 9.83
C PHE A 332 6.68 16.99 10.81
N ASN A 333 6.63 17.61 11.99
CA ASN A 333 7.62 17.57 13.05
C ASN A 333 6.94 17.07 14.32
N ASN A 334 6.90 15.75 14.48
CA ASN A 334 6.77 15.03 15.74
C ASN A 334 7.21 13.58 15.48
N THR A 335 7.45 12.81 16.55
CA THR A 335 7.86 11.39 16.53
C THR A 335 7.35 10.60 15.33
N ALA A 336 8.21 9.74 14.74
CA ALA A 336 8.01 9.10 13.42
C ALA A 336 6.62 8.46 13.17
N LYS A 337 5.90 8.04 14.22
CA LYS A 337 4.54 7.50 14.15
C LYS A 337 3.46 8.56 13.87
N ASP A 338 3.49 9.67 14.59
CA ASP A 338 2.53 10.77 14.38
C ASP A 338 2.78 11.40 13.00
N TYR A 339 4.03 11.45 12.57
CA TYR A 339 4.42 11.87 11.23
C TYR A 339 3.69 11.07 10.14
N PHE A 340 3.79 9.73 10.15
CA PHE A 340 3.15 8.90 9.13
C PHE A 340 1.62 9.04 9.12
N LEU A 341 0.97 8.95 10.29
CA LEU A 341 -0.49 9.07 10.36
C LEU A 341 -0.99 10.46 9.96
N ASN A 342 -0.21 11.52 10.18
CA ASN A 342 -0.56 12.86 9.76
C ASN A 342 -0.42 13.02 8.23
N ILE A 343 0.65 12.47 7.62
CA ILE A 343 0.79 12.47 6.15
C ILE A 343 -0.33 11.66 5.51
N TRP A 344 -0.65 10.52 6.10
CA TRP A 344 -1.76 9.68 5.67
C TRP A 344 -3.08 10.46 5.59
N ASP A 345 -3.45 11.10 6.70
CA ASP A 345 -4.68 11.89 6.80
C ASP A 345 -4.66 13.06 5.80
N PHE A 346 -3.49 13.68 5.61
CA PHE A 346 -3.29 14.75 4.66
C PHE A 346 -3.51 14.30 3.21
N ILE A 347 -2.85 13.22 2.76
CA ILE A 347 -3.00 12.70 1.39
C ILE A 347 -4.45 12.25 1.15
N THR A 348 -5.08 11.58 2.12
CA THR A 348 -6.48 11.14 2.03
C THR A 348 -7.43 12.33 1.90
N PHE A 349 -7.22 13.37 2.72
CA PHE A 349 -8.01 14.61 2.66
C PHE A 349 -7.84 15.31 1.31
N VAL A 350 -6.60 15.58 0.90
CA VAL A 350 -6.29 16.27 -0.35
C VAL A 350 -6.90 15.53 -1.53
N THR A 351 -6.68 14.22 -1.63
CA THR A 351 -7.25 13.42 -2.73
C THR A 351 -8.77 13.52 -2.76
N SER A 352 -9.43 13.41 -1.59
CA SER A 352 -10.89 13.52 -1.50
C SER A 352 -11.39 14.91 -1.89
N ALA A 353 -10.69 15.96 -1.47
CA ALA A 353 -11.03 17.34 -1.74
C ALA A 353 -10.90 17.70 -3.23
N TYR A 354 -9.81 17.31 -3.88
CA TYR A 354 -9.62 17.52 -5.33
C TYR A 354 -10.60 16.70 -6.17
N VAL A 355 -10.90 15.45 -5.81
CA VAL A 355 -11.91 14.64 -6.50
C VAL A 355 -13.29 15.31 -6.39
N THR A 356 -13.65 15.83 -5.21
CA THR A 356 -14.92 16.52 -5.00
C THR A 356 -14.97 17.85 -5.76
N LEU A 357 -13.88 18.63 -5.75
CA LEU A 357 -13.73 19.85 -6.54
C LEU A 357 -13.91 19.58 -8.04
N PHE A 358 -13.31 18.51 -8.56
CA PHE A 358 -13.52 18.08 -9.94
C PHE A 358 -15.00 17.78 -10.21
N ALA A 359 -15.66 17.01 -9.34
CA ALA A 359 -17.07 16.66 -9.51
C ALA A 359 -17.98 17.90 -9.57
N VAL A 360 -17.77 18.86 -8.66
CA VAL A 360 -18.53 20.12 -8.59
C VAL A 360 -18.29 20.95 -9.85
N THR A 361 -17.04 21.15 -10.25
CA THR A 361 -16.68 21.97 -11.42
C THR A 361 -17.11 21.32 -12.75
N ALA A 362 -16.95 19.99 -12.89
CA ALA A 362 -17.33 19.25 -14.09
C ALA A 362 -18.86 19.16 -14.30
N CYS A 363 -19.64 19.30 -13.23
CA CYS A 363 -21.11 19.32 -13.28
C CYS A 363 -21.69 20.73 -13.23
N GLY A 364 -20.85 21.78 -13.19
CA GLY A 364 -21.30 23.18 -13.12
C GLY A 364 -22.08 23.52 -11.85
N LEU A 365 -21.71 22.91 -10.72
CA LEU A 365 -22.37 23.15 -9.43
C LEU A 365 -21.69 24.30 -8.68
N ASP A 366 -22.48 25.07 -7.94
CA ASP A 366 -22.01 26.12 -7.04
C ASP A 366 -21.54 25.57 -5.68
N SER A 367 -22.06 24.43 -5.25
CA SER A 367 -21.71 23.78 -3.98
C SER A 367 -21.94 22.27 -4.03
N VAL A 368 -21.43 21.54 -3.03
CA VAL A 368 -21.64 20.09 -2.86
C VAL A 368 -23.08 19.70 -2.55
N ASP A 369 -23.91 20.66 -2.12
CA ASP A 369 -25.32 20.46 -1.79
C ASP A 369 -26.26 20.63 -2.98
N GLN A 370 -25.77 21.26 -4.05
CA GLN A 370 -26.56 21.46 -5.26
C GLN A 370 -26.73 20.15 -6.03
N ARG A 371 -27.96 19.92 -6.49
CA ARG A 371 -28.27 18.79 -7.37
C ARG A 371 -27.87 19.12 -8.81
N PRO A 372 -27.12 18.24 -9.52
CA PRO A 372 -26.82 18.44 -10.93
C PRO A 372 -28.09 18.47 -11.79
N SER A 373 -28.10 19.35 -12.80
CA SER A 373 -29.24 19.53 -13.71
C SER A 373 -29.47 18.32 -14.61
N ASP A 374 -28.40 17.60 -14.96
CA ASP A 374 -28.40 16.37 -15.74
C ASP A 374 -28.57 15.10 -14.87
N PHE A 375 -28.81 15.25 -13.55
CA PHE A 375 -28.86 14.11 -12.63
C PHE A 375 -30.13 13.26 -12.84
N PRO A 376 -30.00 11.98 -13.26
CA PRO A 376 -31.14 11.18 -13.67
C PRO A 376 -32.04 10.78 -12.49
N PRO A 377 -33.36 10.57 -12.73
CA PRO A 377 -34.30 10.19 -11.69
C PRO A 377 -34.20 8.71 -11.29
N GLN A 378 -33.85 7.83 -12.24
CA GLN A 378 -33.76 6.40 -12.01
C GLN A 378 -32.41 6.00 -11.43
N ALA A 379 -32.42 5.12 -10.43
CA ALA A 379 -31.22 4.83 -9.67
C ALA A 379 -30.17 3.96 -10.41
N SER A 380 -30.54 3.24 -11.47
CA SER A 380 -29.56 2.60 -12.40
C SER A 380 -28.81 3.67 -13.20
N ALA A 381 -29.54 4.58 -13.83
CA ALA A 381 -28.98 5.70 -14.58
C ALA A 381 -28.12 6.63 -13.68
N GLN A 382 -28.46 6.77 -12.40
CA GLN A 382 -27.62 7.52 -11.44
C GLN A 382 -26.25 6.88 -11.22
N MET A 383 -26.18 5.55 -11.22
CA MET A 383 -24.91 4.82 -11.10
C MET A 383 -24.08 4.92 -12.37
N ASP A 384 -24.71 4.88 -13.54
CA ASP A 384 -24.03 5.08 -14.82
C ASP A 384 -23.47 6.51 -14.93
N TRP A 385 -24.27 7.52 -14.56
CA TRP A 385 -23.83 8.91 -14.46
C TRP A 385 -22.63 9.09 -13.54
N LEU A 386 -22.67 8.48 -12.35
CA LEU A 386 -21.54 8.52 -11.39
C LEU A 386 -20.30 7.81 -11.94
N ARG A 387 -20.48 6.68 -12.64
CA ARG A 387 -19.40 5.94 -13.29
C ARG A 387 -18.74 6.78 -14.38
N ASP A 388 -19.51 7.47 -15.20
CA ASP A 388 -19.00 8.35 -16.26
C ASP A 388 -18.24 9.55 -15.70
N LEU A 389 -18.73 10.15 -14.61
CA LEU A 389 -18.00 11.22 -13.93
C LEU A 389 -16.67 10.73 -13.34
N ALA A 390 -16.65 9.54 -12.72
CA ALA A 390 -15.43 8.93 -12.21
C ALA A 390 -14.45 8.57 -13.35
N HIS A 391 -14.95 8.06 -14.48
CA HIS A 391 -14.15 7.79 -15.66
C HIS A 391 -13.45 9.05 -16.18
N ARG A 392 -14.18 10.17 -16.33
CA ARG A 392 -13.61 11.44 -16.78
C ARG A 392 -12.47 11.91 -15.88
N LEU A 393 -12.61 11.81 -14.56
CA LEU A 393 -11.56 12.22 -13.63
C LEU A 393 -10.32 11.34 -13.76
N VAL A 394 -10.51 10.01 -13.71
CA VAL A 394 -9.40 9.05 -13.76
C VAL A 394 -8.61 9.23 -15.05
N ASP A 395 -9.30 9.43 -16.18
CA ASP A 395 -8.67 9.63 -17.49
C ASP A 395 -7.92 10.95 -17.59
N LEU A 396 -8.43 12.01 -16.94
CA LEU A 396 -7.75 13.30 -16.88
C LEU A 396 -6.40 13.23 -16.17
N VAL A 397 -6.32 12.42 -15.10
CA VAL A 397 -5.13 12.29 -14.23
C VAL A 397 -4.32 11.02 -14.50
N TRP A 398 -4.68 10.24 -15.53
CA TRP A 398 -4.04 8.97 -15.87
C TRP A 398 -2.61 9.19 -16.36
N MET A 399 -1.62 8.88 -15.51
CA MET A 399 -0.20 9.11 -15.81
C MET A 399 0.67 7.87 -15.58
N PRO A 400 0.32 6.71 -16.18
CA PRO A 400 1.15 5.51 -16.05
C PRO A 400 2.50 5.70 -16.76
N PRO A 401 3.54 4.94 -16.36
CA PRO A 401 4.77 4.81 -17.12
C PRO A 401 4.55 4.26 -18.54
N SER A 402 5.48 4.57 -19.45
CA SER A 402 5.44 4.10 -20.84
C SER A 402 5.52 2.56 -20.93
N GLN A 403 4.50 1.94 -21.53
CA GLN A 403 4.48 0.49 -21.77
C GLN A 403 5.58 0.07 -22.75
N GLU A 404 5.97 0.94 -23.69
CA GLU A 404 7.10 0.72 -24.59
C GLU A 404 8.40 0.54 -23.81
N ASP A 405 8.66 1.43 -22.85
CA ASP A 405 9.87 1.36 -22.03
C ASP A 405 9.85 0.12 -21.11
N ILE A 406 8.68 -0.26 -20.60
CA ILE A 406 8.51 -1.48 -19.79
C ILE A 406 8.78 -2.73 -20.63
N ASN A 407 8.23 -2.80 -21.85
CA ASN A 407 8.48 -3.90 -22.78
C ASN A 407 9.96 -3.99 -23.17
N MET A 408 10.62 -2.83 -23.34
CA MET A 408 12.06 -2.77 -23.60
C MET A 408 12.87 -3.31 -22.41
N ALA A 409 12.46 -3.02 -21.18
CA ALA A 409 13.07 -3.61 -19.98
C ALA A 409 12.84 -5.13 -19.91
N ALA A 410 11.63 -5.62 -20.23
CA ALA A 410 11.31 -7.05 -20.26
C ALA A 410 12.14 -7.81 -21.31
N ALA A 411 12.26 -7.26 -22.53
CA ALA A 411 13.06 -7.84 -23.61
C ALA A 411 14.56 -7.91 -23.24
N ALA A 412 15.09 -6.84 -22.63
CA ALA A 412 16.47 -6.80 -22.16
C ALA A 412 16.72 -7.81 -21.02
N ALA A 413 15.75 -8.05 -20.14
CA ALA A 413 15.85 -9.07 -19.09
C ALA A 413 15.85 -10.49 -19.68
N ALA A 414 15.04 -10.75 -20.72
CA ALA A 414 14.99 -12.03 -21.40
C ALA A 414 16.30 -12.39 -22.13
N GLY A 415 17.24 -11.45 -22.29
CA GLY A 415 18.52 -11.68 -22.96
C GLY A 415 18.42 -11.73 -24.47
N GLN A 416 17.38 -11.10 -25.04
CA GLN A 416 17.32 -10.83 -26.46
C GLN A 416 18.43 -9.81 -26.77
N SER A 417 19.58 -10.31 -27.22
CA SER A 417 20.73 -9.52 -27.63
C SER A 417 20.41 -8.79 -28.95
N ASP A 418 20.96 -7.60 -29.14
CA ASP A 418 20.82 -6.77 -30.36
C ASP A 418 21.36 -7.48 -31.65
N GLY A 419 21.74 -8.77 -31.59
CA GLY A 419 22.31 -9.58 -32.68
C GLY A 419 21.41 -10.69 -33.25
N GLU A 420 20.35 -11.09 -32.56
CA GLU A 420 19.28 -11.89 -33.17
C GLU A 420 18.09 -10.96 -33.43
N LYS A 421 18.07 -10.34 -34.61
CA LYS A 421 16.83 -9.85 -35.20
C LYS A 421 15.92 -11.05 -35.53
N ARG A 422 15.43 -11.76 -34.51
CA ARG A 422 14.04 -12.19 -34.62
C ARG A 422 13.27 -10.89 -34.56
N ASN A 423 12.69 -10.53 -35.69
CA ASN A 423 11.81 -9.37 -35.83
C ASN A 423 10.60 -9.56 -34.91
N ILE A 424 10.79 -9.35 -33.61
CA ILE A 424 9.72 -9.17 -32.64
C ILE A 424 9.15 -7.81 -32.99
N PHE A 425 8.19 -7.82 -33.90
CA PHE A 425 7.47 -6.63 -34.30
C PHE A 425 6.70 -6.13 -33.06
N PRO A 426 7.07 -4.96 -32.48
CA PRO A 426 6.45 -4.44 -31.27
C PRO A 426 5.01 -3.93 -31.50
N PHE A 427 4.57 -4.03 -32.75
CA PHE A 427 3.37 -3.41 -33.26
C PHE A 427 2.14 -4.30 -33.11
N CYS A 428 2.24 -5.64 -33.10
CA CYS A 428 1.09 -6.54 -32.97
C CYS A 428 1.24 -7.48 -31.77
N TYR A 429 0.15 -7.81 -31.08
CA TYR A 429 0.15 -8.77 -29.96
C TYR A 429 0.53 -10.20 -30.37
N CYS A 430 0.47 -10.54 -31.67
CA CYS A 430 0.92 -11.84 -32.16
C CYS A 430 2.45 -12.00 -32.10
N ARG A 431 3.21 -10.91 -31.94
CA ARG A 431 4.68 -10.91 -31.80
C ARG A 431 5.44 -11.61 -32.95
N GLU A 432 4.81 -11.77 -34.10
CA GLU A 432 5.35 -12.40 -35.31
C GLU A 432 5.38 -11.38 -36.45
N GLU A 433 6.41 -11.42 -37.29
CA GLU A 433 6.43 -10.65 -38.54
C GLU A 433 5.63 -11.39 -39.61
N LYS A 434 4.66 -10.71 -40.24
CA LYS A 434 3.91 -11.25 -41.39
C LYS A 434 4.16 -10.36 -42.61
N PRO A 435 5.21 -10.66 -43.42
CA PRO A 435 5.58 -9.84 -44.56
C PRO A 435 4.42 -9.75 -45.57
N GLY A 436 4.02 -8.52 -45.92
CA GLY A 436 2.93 -8.27 -46.88
C GLY A 436 1.53 -8.14 -46.27
N GLU A 437 1.33 -8.41 -44.98
CA GLU A 437 0.05 -8.13 -44.32
C GLU A 437 -0.09 -6.64 -43.97
N ARG A 438 -1.29 -6.09 -44.20
CA ARG A 438 -1.60 -4.71 -43.85
C ARG A 438 -1.68 -4.53 -42.33
N LEU A 439 -0.89 -3.60 -41.81
CA LEU A 439 -0.98 -3.16 -40.42
C LEU A 439 -2.09 -2.13 -40.25
N VAL A 440 -2.82 -2.23 -39.15
CA VAL A 440 -3.92 -1.32 -38.84
C VAL A 440 -3.75 -0.76 -37.44
N ARG A 441 -4.00 0.54 -37.31
CA ARG A 441 -3.93 1.26 -36.04
C ARG A 441 -5.22 1.04 -35.25
N CYS A 442 -5.09 0.80 -33.93
CA CYS A 442 -6.24 0.74 -33.03
C CYS A 442 -6.99 2.09 -33.00
N CYS A 443 -8.32 2.05 -33.07
CA CYS A 443 -9.18 3.24 -32.97
C CYS A 443 -9.32 3.82 -31.54
N SER A 444 -8.77 3.18 -30.50
CA SER A 444 -8.79 3.70 -29.12
C SER A 444 -7.64 4.67 -28.84
N ASN A 445 -7.96 5.84 -28.26
CA ASN A 445 -6.99 6.89 -27.92
C ASN A 445 -6.09 6.54 -26.73
N LEU A 446 -6.52 5.58 -25.91
CA LEU A 446 -5.77 5.11 -24.73
C LEU A 446 -4.98 3.84 -25.00
N CYS A 447 -5.19 3.21 -26.16
CA CYS A 447 -4.30 2.19 -26.65
C CYS A 447 -2.94 2.84 -26.97
N PRO A 448 -1.79 2.26 -26.55
CA PRO A 448 -0.46 2.79 -26.85
C PRO A 448 -0.06 2.70 -28.33
N ARG A 449 -1.02 2.85 -29.25
CA ARG A 449 -0.85 2.97 -30.71
C ARG A 449 -0.16 1.74 -31.32
N ILE A 450 -0.58 0.57 -30.84
CA ILE A 450 -0.16 -0.74 -31.32
C ILE A 450 -0.79 -0.96 -32.71
N TRP A 451 0.06 -1.12 -33.72
CA TRP A 451 -0.29 -1.43 -35.11
C TRP A 451 -0.40 -2.95 -35.30
N PHE A 452 -1.60 -3.50 -35.24
CA PHE A 452 -1.77 -4.95 -35.37
C PHE A 452 -1.97 -5.38 -36.82
N HIS A 453 -1.62 -6.63 -37.14
CA HIS A 453 -1.94 -7.19 -38.45
C HIS A 453 -3.46 -7.31 -38.62
N GLU A 454 -3.96 -7.04 -39.82
CA GLU A 454 -5.37 -7.22 -40.17
C GLU A 454 -5.89 -8.63 -39.86
N SER A 455 -5.04 -9.66 -40.00
CA SER A 455 -5.37 -11.05 -39.68
C SER A 455 -5.47 -11.35 -38.18
N CYS A 456 -4.89 -10.52 -37.32
CA CYS A 456 -4.86 -10.80 -35.89
C CYS A 456 -6.20 -10.51 -35.22
N VAL A 457 -7.01 -9.58 -35.76
CA VAL A 457 -8.27 -9.10 -35.17
C VAL A 457 -9.25 -10.24 -34.90
N GLN A 458 -9.69 -10.39 -33.65
CA GLN A 458 -10.59 -11.48 -33.24
C GLN A 458 -12.07 -11.29 -33.63
N THR A 459 -12.47 -10.14 -34.17
CA THR A 459 -13.82 -9.94 -34.71
C THR A 459 -13.85 -10.20 -36.21
N ARG A 460 -14.21 -11.43 -36.59
CA ARG A 460 -14.52 -11.79 -37.97
C ARG A 460 -15.89 -11.24 -38.37
N THR A 461 -15.88 -10.15 -39.13
CA THR A 461 -16.89 -9.88 -40.16
C THR A 461 -16.14 -9.46 -41.43
N LEU A 462 -15.93 -10.42 -42.32
CA LEU A 462 -15.37 -10.22 -43.65
C LEU A 462 -16.44 -9.57 -44.54
N SER A 463 -16.62 -8.26 -44.41
CA SER A 463 -17.14 -7.38 -45.47
C SER A 463 -17.18 -5.97 -44.89
N ASP A 464 -16.24 -5.13 -45.34
CA ASP A 464 -16.25 -3.66 -45.38
C ASP A 464 -14.86 -3.15 -45.02
N GLN A 465 -14.25 -2.43 -45.97
CA GLN A 465 -12.96 -1.77 -45.78
C GLN A 465 -13.05 -0.60 -44.76
N ASP A 466 -14.26 -0.28 -44.28
CA ASP A 466 -14.58 0.90 -43.49
C ASP A 466 -14.96 0.63 -42.02
N GLN A 467 -14.95 -0.62 -41.54
CA GLN A 467 -15.26 -0.91 -40.13
C GLN A 467 -14.15 -0.46 -39.16
N ASP A 468 -14.57 -0.01 -37.98
CA ASP A 468 -13.68 0.39 -36.88
C ASP A 468 -12.86 -0.77 -36.36
N ARG A 469 -11.54 -0.56 -36.24
CA ARG A 469 -10.61 -1.63 -35.88
C ARG A 469 -10.02 -1.39 -34.50
N PHE A 470 -10.30 -2.32 -33.62
CA PHE A 470 -9.82 -2.30 -32.25
C PHE A 470 -8.83 -3.44 -32.02
N CYS A 471 -7.86 -3.17 -31.15
CA CYS A 471 -6.82 -4.12 -30.78
C CYS A 471 -7.37 -5.39 -30.09
N GLY A 472 -8.61 -5.33 -29.61
CA GLY A 472 -9.33 -6.34 -28.85
C GLY A 472 -10.69 -5.80 -28.39
N PRO A 473 -11.56 -6.66 -27.82
CA PRO A 473 -12.88 -6.26 -27.34
C PRO A 473 -12.82 -5.19 -26.24
N ASP A 474 -11.78 -5.18 -25.42
CA ASP A 474 -11.55 -4.13 -24.42
C ASP A 474 -11.31 -2.76 -25.07
N CYS A 475 -10.50 -2.71 -26.13
CA CYS A 475 -10.25 -1.49 -26.90
C CYS A 475 -11.54 -0.97 -27.58
N GLY A 476 -12.47 -1.86 -27.96
CA GLY A 476 -13.76 -1.46 -28.56
C GLY A 476 -14.82 -1.04 -27.53
N SER A 477 -14.68 -1.52 -26.29
CA SER A 477 -15.60 -1.23 -25.18
C SER A 477 -15.08 -0.14 -24.22
N ASP A 478 -13.84 0.32 -24.38
CA ASP A 478 -13.21 1.33 -23.52
C ASP A 478 -13.82 2.75 -23.64
N GLY A 479 -14.70 2.96 -24.62
CA GLY A 479 -15.44 4.20 -24.84
C GLY A 479 -14.60 5.34 -25.42
N THR A 480 -13.31 5.14 -25.64
CA THR A 480 -12.38 6.11 -26.21
C THR A 480 -12.16 5.86 -27.69
N TYR A 481 -12.25 6.92 -28.48
CA TYR A 481 -12.26 6.79 -29.93
C TYR A 481 -11.46 7.91 -30.57
N ALA A 482 -10.53 7.58 -31.45
CA ALA A 482 -9.61 8.53 -32.06
C ALA A 482 -10.28 9.44 -33.10
N TYR A 483 -11.43 9.01 -33.63
CA TYR A 483 -12.06 9.61 -34.80
C TYR A 483 -13.41 10.25 -34.47
N CYS A 484 -13.46 11.54 -34.27
CA CYS A 484 -14.68 12.33 -34.16
C CYS A 484 -15.55 11.97 -32.94
N GLN A 485 -16.33 12.95 -32.50
CA GLN A 485 -17.26 12.78 -31.39
C GLN A 485 -18.43 11.83 -31.70
N CYS A 486 -18.72 11.58 -32.98
CA CYS A 486 -19.83 10.72 -33.39
C CYS A 486 -19.56 9.22 -33.20
N LYS A 487 -18.31 8.83 -32.91
CA LYS A 487 -17.91 7.43 -32.69
C LYS A 487 -18.23 6.46 -33.83
N GLU A 488 -18.30 6.97 -35.05
CA GLU A 488 -18.58 6.18 -36.26
C GLU A 488 -17.61 6.58 -37.36
N ARG A 489 -17.00 5.62 -38.05
CA ARG A 489 -16.23 5.89 -39.28
C ARG A 489 -17.19 6.07 -40.46
N ARG A 490 -17.48 7.30 -40.84
CA ARG A 490 -18.26 7.60 -42.06
C ARG A 490 -17.29 8.01 -43.17
N GLY A 491 -17.46 7.48 -44.38
CA GLY A 491 -16.75 7.99 -45.55
C GLY A 491 -17.00 9.49 -45.74
N GLY A 492 -15.97 10.27 -46.07
CA GLY A 492 -16.08 11.72 -46.26
C GLY A 492 -14.82 12.51 -45.88
N GLN A 493 -14.85 13.83 -46.06
CA GLN A 493 -13.74 14.70 -45.68
C GLN A 493 -13.63 14.84 -44.16
N MET A 494 -12.49 14.42 -43.61
CA MET A 494 -12.11 14.63 -42.22
C MET A 494 -11.11 15.77 -42.09
N VAL A 495 -11.10 16.41 -40.92
CA VAL A 495 -10.11 17.38 -40.51
C VAL A 495 -9.42 16.92 -39.23
N GLN A 496 -8.09 17.02 -39.20
CA GLN A 496 -7.29 16.72 -38.01
C GLN A 496 -7.22 17.97 -37.13
N CYS A 497 -7.29 17.79 -35.81
CA CYS A 497 -6.97 18.87 -34.88
C CYS A 497 -5.50 19.29 -35.08
N GLY A 498 -5.20 20.60 -35.04
CA GLY A 498 -3.86 21.16 -35.23
C GLY A 498 -2.86 20.79 -34.14
N LEU A 499 -3.33 20.31 -32.99
CA LEU A 499 -2.49 19.68 -31.96
C LEU A 499 -2.19 18.20 -32.23
N MET A 500 -2.78 17.63 -33.29
CA MET A 500 -2.60 16.24 -33.72
C MET A 500 -2.72 15.27 -32.53
N GLU A 501 -1.65 14.54 -32.25
CA GLU A 501 -1.52 13.57 -31.18
C GLU A 501 -1.55 14.15 -29.75
N HIS A 502 -1.41 15.48 -29.60
CA HIS A 502 -1.50 16.18 -28.32
C HIS A 502 -2.92 16.71 -28.05
N CYS A 503 -3.87 16.45 -28.96
CA CYS A 503 -5.26 16.76 -28.76
C CYS A 503 -5.87 15.86 -27.66
N ARG A 504 -6.43 16.49 -26.62
CA ARG A 504 -7.00 15.80 -25.45
C ARG A 504 -8.43 15.25 -25.65
N LYS A 505 -8.99 15.39 -26.86
CA LYS A 505 -10.34 14.93 -27.22
C LYS A 505 -10.27 13.82 -28.28
N HIS A 506 -10.53 14.14 -29.54
CA HIS A 506 -10.34 13.27 -30.69
C HIS A 506 -9.27 13.84 -31.62
N GLU A 507 -8.52 12.99 -32.30
CA GLU A 507 -7.45 13.42 -33.21
C GLU A 507 -8.04 13.93 -34.54
N TRP A 508 -9.08 13.24 -35.02
CA TRP A 508 -9.74 13.50 -36.31
C TRP A 508 -11.21 13.83 -36.11
N TYR A 509 -11.83 14.60 -37.01
CA TYR A 509 -13.27 14.92 -36.98
C TYR A 509 -13.85 14.92 -38.39
N HIS A 510 -15.06 14.40 -38.60
CA HIS A 510 -15.77 14.59 -39.87
C HIS A 510 -16.15 16.06 -40.02
N ARG A 511 -15.95 16.66 -41.20
CA ARG A 511 -16.40 18.04 -41.45
C ARG A 511 -17.90 18.20 -41.21
N ALA A 512 -18.71 17.19 -41.58
CA ALA A 512 -20.15 17.18 -41.35
C ALA A 512 -20.55 17.13 -39.86
N CYS A 513 -19.64 16.72 -38.96
CA CYS A 513 -19.87 16.72 -37.51
C CYS A 513 -19.41 18.02 -36.84
N LEU A 514 -18.89 18.97 -37.61
CA LEU A 514 -18.50 20.30 -37.15
C LEU A 514 -19.65 21.29 -37.35
N THR A 515 -19.67 22.37 -36.55
CA THR A 515 -20.65 23.45 -36.73
C THR A 515 -20.43 24.18 -38.05
N ASP A 516 -21.44 24.85 -38.58
CA ASP A 516 -21.34 25.57 -39.87
C ASP A 516 -20.18 26.60 -39.88
N ALA A 517 -19.91 27.24 -38.73
CA ALA A 517 -18.78 28.16 -38.54
C ALA A 517 -17.40 27.47 -38.58
N GLN A 518 -17.33 26.18 -38.27
CA GLN A 518 -16.09 25.39 -38.30
C GLN A 518 -15.85 24.72 -39.66
N GLN A 519 -16.89 24.54 -40.48
CA GLN A 519 -16.81 23.97 -41.82
C GLN A 519 -16.19 24.95 -42.84
N SER A 520 -16.35 26.26 -42.62
CA SER A 520 -15.82 27.32 -43.50
C SER A 520 -14.32 27.59 -43.33
N ASN A 521 -13.61 26.83 -42.48
CA ASN A 521 -12.19 27.06 -42.22
C ASN A 521 -11.34 26.57 -43.41
N ASN A 522 -10.55 27.47 -44.01
CA ASN A 522 -9.73 27.20 -45.19
C ASN A 522 -8.70 26.07 -44.95
N GLN A 523 -8.36 25.31 -45.99
CA GLN A 523 -7.41 24.19 -45.94
C GLN A 523 -5.97 24.57 -45.52
N HIS A 524 -5.66 25.86 -45.39
CA HIS A 524 -4.31 26.37 -45.12
C HIS A 524 -4.07 26.83 -43.66
N THR A 525 -5.09 26.84 -42.79
CA THR A 525 -4.92 27.15 -41.36
C THR A 525 -5.17 25.91 -40.51
N PRO A 526 -4.32 25.62 -39.50
CA PRO A 526 -4.54 24.48 -38.61
C PRO A 526 -5.85 24.68 -37.84
N TRP A 527 -6.78 23.75 -38.00
CA TRP A 527 -8.07 23.77 -37.31
C TRP A 527 -7.95 23.11 -35.94
N PHE A 528 -8.50 23.72 -34.89
CA PHE A 528 -8.44 23.17 -33.53
C PHE A 528 -9.83 22.79 -33.03
N CYS A 529 -9.96 21.60 -32.44
CA CYS A 529 -11.25 21.06 -32.03
C CYS A 529 -11.87 21.74 -30.79
N SER A 530 -11.13 22.65 -30.15
CA SER A 530 -11.60 23.42 -28.99
C SER A 530 -10.72 24.65 -28.80
N SER A 531 -11.24 25.64 -28.06
CA SER A 531 -10.47 26.80 -27.61
C SER A 531 -9.21 26.38 -26.84
N SER A 532 -9.29 25.34 -26.01
CA SER A 532 -8.13 24.77 -25.31
C SER A 532 -7.05 24.25 -26.27
N CYS A 533 -7.45 23.60 -27.37
CA CYS A 533 -6.49 23.12 -28.38
C CYS A 533 -5.90 24.27 -29.20
N SER A 534 -6.70 25.28 -29.50
CA SER A 534 -6.22 26.51 -30.16
C SER A 534 -5.20 27.25 -29.29
N MET A 535 -5.44 27.29 -27.97
CA MET A 535 -4.54 27.93 -27.01
C MET A 535 -3.24 27.13 -26.81
N GLY A 536 -3.30 25.79 -26.84
CA GLY A 536 -2.12 24.93 -26.73
C GLY A 536 -1.19 24.99 -27.94
N ALA A 537 -1.66 25.51 -29.08
CA ALA A 537 -0.84 25.67 -30.29
C ALA A 537 0.31 26.68 -30.13
N GLY A 538 0.23 27.57 -29.14
CA GLY A 538 1.28 28.52 -28.77
C GLY A 538 2.51 27.89 -28.09
N GLY A 539 2.48 26.57 -27.81
CA GLY A 539 3.62 25.83 -27.25
C GLY A 539 3.86 26.01 -25.75
N GLU A 540 3.04 26.81 -25.06
CA GLU A 540 3.15 26.99 -23.60
C GLU A 540 2.36 25.92 -22.83
N GLU A 541 3.07 25.18 -21.98
CA GLU A 541 2.48 24.18 -21.08
C GLU A 541 1.71 24.80 -19.91
N ASP A 542 0.79 24.03 -19.34
CA ASP A 542 0.04 24.39 -18.13
C ASP A 542 0.61 23.62 -16.92
N PHE A 543 1.65 24.19 -16.30
CA PHE A 543 2.35 23.57 -15.18
C PHE A 543 1.49 23.50 -13.92
N LEU A 544 0.50 24.37 -13.76
CA LEU A 544 -0.49 24.30 -12.68
C LEU A 544 -1.40 23.09 -12.83
N LEU A 545 -1.93 22.85 -14.04
CA LEU A 545 -2.72 21.65 -14.29
C LEU A 545 -1.87 20.38 -14.15
N ASN A 546 -0.63 20.39 -14.62
CA ASN A 546 0.30 19.26 -14.44
C ASN A 546 0.55 18.96 -12.95
N TYR A 547 0.72 20.00 -12.14
CA TYR A 547 0.79 19.89 -10.68
C TYR A 547 -0.47 19.25 -10.09
N THR A 548 -1.66 19.76 -10.45
CA THR A 548 -2.95 19.25 -9.97
C THR A 548 -3.14 17.77 -10.32
N LYS A 549 -2.79 17.40 -11.56
CA LYS A 549 -2.81 15.99 -12.01
C LYS A 549 -1.84 15.14 -11.20
N ALA A 550 -0.62 15.62 -10.93
CA ALA A 550 0.37 14.88 -10.15
C ALA A 550 -0.09 14.62 -8.72
N VAL A 551 -0.67 15.63 -8.05
CA VAL A 551 -1.25 15.48 -6.71
C VAL A 551 -2.33 14.38 -6.69
N LEU A 552 -3.28 14.43 -7.63
CA LEU A 552 -4.35 13.44 -7.69
C LEU A 552 -3.85 12.06 -8.11
N TRP A 553 -2.89 11.97 -9.03
CA TRP A 553 -2.33 10.70 -9.46
C TRP A 553 -1.61 9.97 -8.31
N GLU A 554 -0.74 10.67 -7.57
CA GLU A 554 -0.06 10.09 -6.40
C GLU A 554 -1.07 9.74 -5.29
N GLY A 555 -2.02 10.63 -5.03
CA GLY A 555 -3.08 10.42 -4.06
C GLY A 555 -3.97 9.21 -4.36
N LEU A 556 -4.46 9.08 -5.60
CA LEU A 556 -5.26 7.93 -6.02
C LEU A 556 -4.46 6.63 -6.04
N ASN A 557 -3.17 6.66 -6.41
CA ASN A 557 -2.31 5.49 -6.31
C ASN A 557 -2.15 5.04 -4.85
N HIS A 558 -1.96 5.98 -3.94
CA HIS A 558 -1.93 5.70 -2.51
C HIS A 558 -3.24 5.04 -2.03
N LEU A 559 -4.39 5.66 -2.33
CA LEU A 559 -5.70 5.12 -1.93
C LEU A 559 -5.95 3.73 -2.54
N ALA A 560 -5.52 3.48 -3.78
CA ALA A 560 -5.68 2.21 -4.47
C ALA A 560 -4.81 1.09 -3.86
N ARG A 561 -3.53 1.37 -3.56
CA ARG A 561 -2.67 0.43 -2.81
C ARG A 561 -3.29 0.05 -1.48
N ARG A 562 -3.78 1.07 -0.77
CA ARG A 562 -4.36 0.83 0.55
C ARG A 562 -5.64 0.00 0.47
N ASP A 563 -6.50 0.30 -0.49
CA ASP A 563 -7.72 -0.45 -0.70
C ASP A 563 -7.41 -1.96 -0.89
N ALA A 564 -6.39 -2.31 -1.67
CA ALA A 564 -5.95 -3.70 -1.80
C ALA A 564 -5.48 -4.31 -0.47
N ILE A 565 -4.69 -3.58 0.32
CA ILE A 565 -4.26 -4.03 1.67
C ILE A 565 -5.48 -4.26 2.58
N ARG A 566 -6.45 -3.34 2.57
CA ARG A 566 -7.63 -3.36 3.44
C ARG A 566 -8.60 -4.48 3.13
N GLU A 567 -8.79 -4.78 1.85
CA GLU A 567 -9.56 -5.94 1.44
C GLU A 567 -8.79 -7.26 1.67
N GLY A 568 -7.47 -7.19 1.79
CA GLY A 568 -6.62 -8.40 1.81
C GLY A 568 -6.56 -9.07 0.44
N ASP A 569 -6.61 -8.24 -0.61
CA ASP A 569 -6.61 -8.66 -2.00
C ASP A 569 -5.18 -8.92 -2.48
N GLY A 570 -4.70 -10.14 -2.26
CA GLY A 570 -3.36 -10.57 -2.63
C GLY A 570 -3.03 -10.41 -4.11
N ASP A 571 -4.01 -10.58 -5.01
CA ASP A 571 -3.85 -10.33 -6.45
C ASP A 571 -3.52 -8.87 -6.71
N ALA A 572 -4.37 -7.97 -6.23
CA ALA A 572 -4.16 -6.54 -6.41
C ALA A 572 -2.88 -6.05 -5.71
N MET A 573 -2.58 -6.55 -4.51
CA MET A 573 -1.32 -6.25 -3.81
C MET A 573 -0.12 -6.64 -4.66
N THR A 574 -0.11 -7.84 -5.28
CA THR A 574 0.97 -8.26 -6.19
C THR A 574 1.07 -7.34 -7.41
N ASP A 575 -0.06 -6.97 -8.02
CA ASP A 575 -0.10 -6.01 -9.13
C ASP A 575 0.51 -4.66 -8.76
N PHE A 576 0.23 -4.17 -7.55
CA PHE A 576 0.84 -2.94 -7.05
C PHE A 576 2.36 -3.05 -6.93
N TRP A 577 2.89 -4.19 -6.45
CA TRP A 577 4.33 -4.42 -6.47
C TRP A 577 4.91 -4.41 -7.88
N ARG A 578 4.21 -4.99 -8.89
CA ARG A 578 4.64 -4.91 -10.29
C ARG A 578 4.70 -3.47 -10.77
N THR A 579 3.65 -2.68 -10.55
CA THR A 579 3.65 -1.25 -10.93
C THR A 579 4.72 -0.46 -10.18
N ASP A 580 4.93 -0.77 -8.91
CA ASP A 580 5.86 -0.07 -8.04
C ASP A 580 7.32 -0.37 -8.42
N MET A 581 7.66 -1.53 -8.98
CA MET A 581 9.01 -1.81 -9.49
C MET A 581 9.52 -0.72 -10.44
N VAL A 582 8.66 -0.27 -11.35
CA VAL A 582 9.01 0.76 -12.35
C VAL A 582 9.28 2.11 -11.66
N LEU A 583 8.47 2.45 -10.66
CA LEU A 583 8.61 3.68 -9.88
C LEU A 583 9.86 3.62 -8.99
N LEU A 584 10.09 2.52 -8.28
CA LEU A 584 11.26 2.31 -7.42
C LEU A 584 12.56 2.42 -8.22
N TRP A 585 12.62 1.83 -9.41
CA TRP A 585 13.76 1.98 -10.31
C TRP A 585 13.97 3.43 -10.74
N SER A 586 12.91 4.09 -11.23
CA SER A 586 12.98 5.45 -11.74
C SER A 586 13.37 6.46 -10.66
N ARG A 587 12.93 6.23 -9.41
CA ARG A 587 13.23 7.03 -8.21
C ARG A 587 14.51 6.61 -7.48
N LYS A 588 15.25 5.60 -7.98
CA LYS A 588 16.53 5.11 -7.44
C LYS A 588 16.43 4.39 -6.07
N HIS A 589 15.28 3.83 -5.75
CA HIS A 589 15.04 3.05 -4.52
C HIS A 589 15.40 1.58 -4.73
N LEU A 590 16.69 1.31 -4.94
CA LEU A 590 17.20 0.00 -5.38
C LEU A 590 16.99 -1.13 -4.36
N GLN A 591 16.96 -0.83 -3.06
CA GLN A 591 16.76 -1.85 -2.03
C GLN A 591 15.35 -2.46 -2.10
N LEU A 592 14.32 -1.60 -2.16
CA LEU A 592 12.95 -2.06 -2.35
C LEU A 592 12.71 -2.57 -3.76
N PHE A 593 13.42 -2.07 -4.77
CA PHE A 593 13.39 -2.66 -6.12
C PHE A 593 13.86 -4.12 -6.11
N ASN A 594 14.98 -4.42 -5.45
CA ASN A 594 15.49 -5.79 -5.32
C ASN A 594 14.51 -6.68 -4.53
N SER A 595 13.95 -6.14 -3.44
CA SER A 595 12.98 -6.86 -2.60
C SER A 595 11.68 -7.14 -3.37
N SER A 596 11.23 -6.19 -4.19
CA SER A 596 10.08 -6.35 -5.09
C SER A 596 10.34 -7.40 -6.16
N HIS A 597 11.54 -7.41 -6.75
CA HIS A 597 11.92 -8.44 -7.73
C HIS A 597 11.89 -9.84 -7.10
N GLN A 598 12.47 -10.01 -5.91
CA GLN A 598 12.44 -11.29 -5.19
C GLN A 598 11.01 -11.72 -4.87
N LEU A 599 10.16 -10.82 -4.38
CA LEU A 599 8.75 -11.09 -4.11
C LEU A 599 8.02 -11.60 -5.35
N ILE A 600 8.09 -10.85 -6.45
CA ILE A 600 7.30 -11.17 -7.65
C ILE A 600 7.85 -12.43 -8.32
N THR A 601 9.18 -12.54 -8.49
CA THR A 601 9.83 -13.74 -9.03
C THR A 601 9.49 -14.98 -8.18
N GLY A 602 9.48 -14.80 -6.85
CA GLY A 602 9.00 -15.75 -5.86
C GLY A 602 7.59 -16.25 -6.17
N ILE A 603 6.61 -15.32 -6.23
CA ILE A 603 5.19 -15.59 -6.51
C ILE A 603 4.97 -16.21 -7.90
N GLU A 604 5.76 -15.83 -8.89
CA GLU A 604 5.60 -16.29 -10.28
C GLU A 604 6.09 -17.73 -10.51
N GLY A 605 7.02 -18.22 -9.69
CA GLY A 605 7.43 -19.62 -9.79
C GLY A 605 8.67 -20.02 -9.01
N PHE A 606 9.50 -19.07 -8.56
CA PHE A 606 10.72 -19.42 -7.85
C PHE A 606 10.47 -20.14 -6.52
N TYR A 607 9.36 -19.86 -5.85
CA TYR A 607 8.96 -20.57 -4.63
C TYR A 607 8.06 -21.78 -4.92
N PRO A 608 8.02 -22.79 -4.02
CA PRO A 608 7.02 -23.85 -4.07
C PRO A 608 5.60 -23.29 -4.08
N GLU A 609 4.66 -23.97 -4.74
CA GLU A 609 3.29 -23.45 -4.96
C GLU A 609 2.58 -22.96 -3.70
N ARG A 610 2.70 -23.69 -2.58
CA ARG A 610 2.17 -23.24 -1.29
C ARG A 610 2.76 -21.89 -0.86
N VAL A 611 4.10 -21.78 -0.86
CA VAL A 611 4.81 -20.56 -0.44
C VAL A 611 4.45 -19.38 -1.34
N ARG A 612 4.23 -19.63 -2.64
CA ARG A 612 3.73 -18.60 -3.59
C ARG A 612 2.39 -18.03 -3.13
N GLN A 613 1.45 -18.89 -2.73
CA GLN A 613 0.15 -18.45 -2.24
C GLN A 613 0.24 -17.80 -0.85
N ASP A 614 1.05 -18.32 0.06
CA ASP A 614 1.29 -17.69 1.37
C ASP A 614 1.87 -16.28 1.20
N MET A 615 2.89 -16.15 0.36
CA MET A 615 3.50 -14.87 0.02
C MET A 615 2.48 -13.89 -0.60
N LYS A 616 1.51 -14.41 -1.37
CA LYS A 616 0.48 -13.57 -2.00
C LYS A 616 -0.58 -13.09 -1.00
N TRP A 617 -1.06 -13.97 -0.12
CA TRP A 617 -2.27 -13.73 0.67
C TRP A 617 -2.03 -13.51 2.18
N ASN A 618 -0.97 -14.07 2.75
CA ASN A 618 -0.75 -14.09 4.21
C ASN A 618 0.23 -12.99 4.69
N ARG A 619 0.22 -11.83 4.03
CA ARG A 619 1.00 -10.62 4.39
C ARG A 619 0.21 -9.54 5.13
N VAL A 620 -1.05 -9.83 5.45
CA VAL A 620 -2.00 -8.92 6.11
C VAL A 620 -2.77 -9.64 7.20
N LEU A 621 -3.27 -8.88 8.18
CA LEU A 621 -4.10 -9.35 9.28
C LEU A 621 -5.25 -8.38 9.56
N ASN A 622 -6.28 -8.81 10.29
CA ASN A 622 -7.44 -8.01 10.65
C ASN A 622 -7.77 -8.20 12.12
N LEU A 623 -7.40 -7.22 12.96
CA LEU A 623 -7.67 -7.32 14.39
C LEU A 623 -9.10 -6.89 14.77
N GLN A 624 -9.88 -6.38 13.80
CA GLN A 624 -11.24 -5.88 14.03
C GLN A 624 -12.32 -6.88 13.63
N GLY A 625 -12.01 -7.83 12.74
CA GLY A 625 -12.99 -8.79 12.22
C GLY A 625 -14.05 -8.17 11.31
N THR A 626 -13.70 -7.10 10.58
CA THR A 626 -14.62 -6.37 9.68
C THR A 626 -14.11 -6.33 8.24
N SER A 627 -15.01 -6.21 7.27
CA SER A 627 -14.64 -5.92 5.87
C SER A 627 -13.81 -4.64 5.77
N GLY A 628 -12.78 -4.62 4.91
CA GLY A 628 -11.85 -3.48 4.81
C GLY A 628 -10.98 -3.23 6.06
N GLY A 629 -10.98 -4.16 7.03
CA GLY A 629 -10.31 -4.09 8.33
C GLY A 629 -8.85 -4.55 8.35
N ASN A 630 -8.31 -4.95 7.19
CA ASN A 630 -6.95 -5.50 7.12
C ASN A 630 -5.87 -4.40 7.20
N VAL A 631 -4.75 -4.76 7.82
CA VAL A 631 -3.50 -4.00 7.86
C VAL A 631 -2.33 -4.94 7.55
N SER A 632 -1.23 -4.40 7.02
CA SER A 632 -0.04 -5.20 6.77
C SER A 632 0.65 -5.64 8.07
N LEU A 633 1.34 -6.78 8.01
CA LEU A 633 2.03 -7.35 9.17
C LEU A 633 3.11 -6.43 9.74
N ASP A 634 3.86 -5.76 8.87
CA ASP A 634 4.91 -4.81 9.26
C ASP A 634 4.34 -3.53 9.89
N LEU A 635 3.19 -3.02 9.40
CA LEU A 635 2.48 -1.91 10.05
C LEU A 635 2.04 -2.28 11.47
N LEU A 636 1.45 -3.47 11.64
CA LEU A 636 1.09 -3.92 12.99
C LEU A 636 2.34 -3.97 13.87
N THR A 637 3.41 -4.58 13.38
CA THR A 637 4.66 -4.73 14.13
C THR A 637 5.21 -3.37 14.57
N GLU A 638 5.21 -2.36 13.71
CA GLU A 638 5.62 -1.00 14.04
C GLU A 638 4.68 -0.35 15.08
N LEU A 639 3.37 -0.52 14.95
CA LEU A 639 2.41 0.00 15.92
C LEU A 639 2.64 -0.59 17.32
N MET A 640 2.96 -1.89 17.38
CA MET A 640 3.21 -2.67 18.59
C MET A 640 4.55 -2.29 19.25
N ILE A 641 5.60 -2.11 18.45
CA ILE A 641 6.88 -1.59 18.91
C ILE A 641 6.71 -0.19 19.50
N ASN A 642 5.88 0.66 18.88
CA ASN A 642 5.62 1.99 19.41
C ASN A 642 4.81 1.98 20.71
N GLU A 643 3.89 1.03 20.87
CA GLU A 643 3.21 0.81 22.15
C GLU A 643 4.21 0.40 23.24
N PHE A 644 5.13 -0.51 22.90
CA PHE A 644 6.23 -0.89 23.79
C PHE A 644 7.15 0.30 24.13
N LYS A 645 7.53 1.11 23.13
CA LYS A 645 8.33 2.34 23.31
C LYS A 645 7.67 3.30 24.29
N GLY A 646 6.36 3.52 24.17
CA GLY A 646 5.59 4.33 25.13
C GLY A 646 5.64 3.75 26.56
N GLY A 647 5.58 2.43 26.69
CA GLY A 647 5.73 1.75 27.99
C GLY A 647 7.10 1.95 28.64
N ILE A 648 8.18 1.87 27.86
CA ILE A 648 9.55 2.08 28.38
C ILE A 648 9.86 3.56 28.67
N GLU A 649 9.32 4.51 27.90
CA GLU A 649 9.52 5.95 28.14
C GLU A 649 8.98 6.37 29.52
N PHE A 650 7.85 5.80 29.94
CA PHE A 650 7.29 6.01 31.28
C PHE A 650 8.23 5.51 32.39
N GLY A 651 8.94 4.41 32.11
CA GLY A 651 9.78 3.72 33.08
C GLY A 651 11.10 4.41 33.46
N LYS A 652 11.57 5.40 32.68
CA LYS A 652 12.82 6.19 32.79
C LYS A 652 14.12 5.40 33.11
N GLY A 653 15.24 5.77 32.47
CA GLY A 653 16.56 5.18 32.76
C GLY A 653 16.90 3.92 31.96
N SER A 654 17.86 3.14 32.42
CA SER A 654 18.39 1.95 31.74
C SER A 654 17.57 0.68 32.04
N PHE A 655 17.56 -0.24 31.08
CA PHE A 655 16.83 -1.50 31.13
C PHE A 655 17.78 -2.69 31.17
N THR A 656 17.44 -3.70 31.98
CA THR A 656 18.12 -5.01 31.91
C THR A 656 17.47 -5.87 30.82
N SER A 657 18.20 -6.85 30.30
CA SER A 657 17.68 -7.75 29.26
C SER A 657 16.36 -8.43 29.65
N GLN A 658 16.29 -8.94 30.89
CA GLN A 658 15.08 -9.55 31.43
C GLN A 658 13.88 -8.58 31.48
N GLN A 659 14.12 -7.28 31.70
CA GLN A 659 13.06 -6.27 31.74
C GLN A 659 12.52 -5.98 30.35
N VAL A 660 13.38 -5.90 29.34
CA VAL A 660 12.97 -5.68 27.95
C VAL A 660 12.12 -6.86 27.47
N GLU A 661 12.58 -8.08 27.73
CA GLU A 661 11.88 -9.31 27.35
C GLU A 661 10.47 -9.40 27.99
N GLN A 662 10.36 -9.14 29.30
CA GLN A 662 9.07 -9.14 30.02
C GLN A 662 8.09 -8.09 29.47
N SER A 663 8.57 -6.88 29.19
CA SER A 663 7.73 -5.82 28.63
C SER A 663 7.33 -6.11 27.17
N ALA A 664 8.18 -6.76 26.38
CA ALA A 664 7.87 -7.17 25.02
C ALA A 664 6.79 -8.27 24.95
N GLN A 665 6.84 -9.23 25.89
CA GLN A 665 5.82 -10.29 26.02
C GLN A 665 4.43 -9.74 26.34
N LEU A 666 4.37 -8.58 27.00
CA LEU A 666 3.13 -7.89 27.35
C LEU A 666 2.61 -6.93 26.27
N ALA A 667 3.35 -6.72 25.17
CA ALA A 667 2.87 -5.90 24.07
C ALA A 667 1.89 -6.71 23.20
N GLY A 668 0.72 -6.13 22.86
CA GLY A 668 -0.13 -6.64 21.80
C GLY A 668 -1.62 -6.82 22.03
N ASP A 669 -2.23 -7.78 21.32
CA ASP A 669 -3.68 -7.98 21.36
C ASP A 669 -4.20 -8.27 22.79
N GLN A 670 -3.34 -8.81 23.65
CA GLN A 670 -3.63 -9.00 25.06
C GLN A 670 -3.40 -7.75 25.92
N ALA A 671 -2.48 -6.86 25.55
CA ALA A 671 -2.43 -5.50 26.09
C ALA A 671 -3.76 -4.78 25.84
N LYS A 672 -4.46 -5.04 24.72
CA LYS A 672 -5.79 -4.45 24.48
C LYS A 672 -6.84 -4.85 25.50
N HIS A 673 -6.78 -6.06 26.06
CA HIS A 673 -7.71 -6.46 27.12
C HIS A 673 -7.42 -5.69 28.41
N LEU A 674 -6.15 -5.50 28.76
CA LEU A 674 -5.72 -4.68 29.88
C LEU A 674 -6.03 -3.18 29.64
N ASP A 675 -5.75 -2.67 28.45
CA ASP A 675 -6.01 -1.29 28.05
C ASP A 675 -7.51 -0.98 28.00
N ARG A 676 -8.35 -1.92 27.56
CA ARG A 676 -9.82 -1.78 27.64
C ARG A 676 -10.32 -1.74 29.08
N LEU A 677 -9.65 -2.42 30.01
CA LEU A 677 -10.02 -2.47 31.43
C LEU A 677 -9.55 -1.22 32.19
N PHE A 678 -8.35 -0.71 31.90
CA PHE A 678 -7.73 0.38 32.65
C PHE A 678 -7.81 1.75 31.97
N PHE A 679 -7.94 1.81 30.64
CA PHE A 679 -7.91 3.06 29.87
C PHE A 679 -9.19 3.24 29.04
N THR A 680 -10.33 3.47 29.70
CA THR A 680 -11.60 3.89 29.05
C THR A 680 -11.67 5.39 28.72
N GLY A 681 -10.58 6.13 28.91
CA GLY A 681 -10.52 7.57 28.64
C GLY A 681 -9.16 7.97 28.08
N GLY A 682 -9.08 8.12 26.76
CA GLY A 682 -8.13 9.03 26.12
C GLY A 682 -6.64 8.80 26.37
N ASN A 683 -6.14 7.56 26.36
CA ASN A 683 -4.71 7.37 26.11
C ASN A 683 -4.43 7.67 24.62
N PRO A 684 -3.57 8.64 24.26
CA PRO A 684 -3.29 9.01 22.87
C PRO A 684 -2.68 7.87 22.03
N LEU A 685 -2.26 6.77 22.65
CA LEU A 685 -1.61 5.61 22.01
C LEU A 685 -2.47 4.34 21.95
N ASN A 686 -3.79 4.44 21.91
CA ASN A 686 -4.65 3.25 21.79
C ASN A 686 -4.52 2.63 20.38
N LEU A 687 -4.00 1.40 20.30
CA LEU A 687 -3.91 0.61 19.06
C LEU A 687 -5.27 0.52 18.35
N SER A 688 -6.38 0.41 19.09
CA SER A 688 -7.74 0.42 18.54
C SER A 688 -8.07 1.73 17.83
N SER A 689 -7.65 2.89 18.37
CA SER A 689 -7.87 4.19 17.74
C SER A 689 -7.03 4.34 16.47
N CYS A 690 -5.77 3.88 16.49
CA CYS A 690 -4.91 3.88 15.30
C CYS A 690 -5.50 2.98 14.20
N LEU A 691 -5.90 1.76 14.55
CA LEU A 691 -6.54 0.83 13.61
C LEU A 691 -7.83 1.43 13.05
N HIS A 692 -8.69 2.01 13.88
CA HIS A 692 -9.91 2.66 13.40
C HIS A 692 -9.63 3.83 12.45
N ARG A 693 -8.55 4.61 12.64
CA ARG A 693 -8.12 5.63 11.66
C ARG A 693 -7.68 5.01 10.34
N LEU A 694 -6.95 3.89 10.41
CA LEU A 694 -6.32 3.21 9.27
C LEU A 694 -7.28 2.32 8.45
N THR A 695 -8.40 1.88 9.03
CA THR A 695 -9.31 0.87 8.45
C THR A 695 -10.73 1.38 8.18
N ASN A 696 -11.04 2.65 8.39
CA ASN A 696 -12.38 3.16 8.08
C ASN A 696 -12.49 3.54 6.59
N THR A 697 -13.53 3.06 5.89
CA THR A 697 -13.78 3.27 4.44
C THR A 697 -14.54 4.56 4.16
N SER A 698 -15.19 5.10 5.17
CA SER A 698 -16.17 6.17 4.96
C SER A 698 -15.45 7.50 4.84
N SER A 699 -15.58 8.21 3.72
CA SER A 699 -15.23 9.64 3.70
C SER A 699 -16.09 10.42 4.71
N SER A 700 -17.20 9.82 5.21
CA SER A 700 -17.97 10.32 6.35
C SER A 700 -17.32 10.15 7.73
N SER A 701 -16.21 9.41 7.88
CA SER A 701 -15.37 9.45 9.09
C SER A 701 -14.25 10.48 8.98
N CYS A 702 -14.17 11.19 7.85
CA CYS A 702 -13.43 12.42 7.84
C CYS A 702 -14.12 13.33 8.85
N LYS A 703 -13.48 13.55 10.00
CA LYS A 703 -13.76 14.70 10.88
C LYS A 703 -13.73 16.04 10.12
N ARG A 704 -13.44 16.01 8.81
CA ARG A 704 -13.25 17.11 7.88
C ARG A 704 -14.14 17.03 6.62
N ALA A 705 -15.30 16.35 6.63
CA ALA A 705 -16.27 16.50 5.52
C ALA A 705 -16.65 17.98 5.30
N ALA A 706 -16.76 18.73 6.40
CA ALA A 706 -16.89 20.19 6.38
C ALA A 706 -15.66 20.87 5.73
N ASP A 707 -14.43 20.42 6.01
CA ASP A 707 -13.25 20.96 5.34
C ASP A 707 -13.22 20.64 3.85
N VAL A 708 -13.75 19.49 3.40
CA VAL A 708 -13.87 19.16 1.97
C VAL A 708 -14.84 20.13 1.30
N SER A 709 -15.99 20.40 1.91
CA SER A 709 -16.91 21.44 1.40
C SER A 709 -16.23 22.81 1.37
N ARG A 710 -15.55 23.21 2.45
CA ARG A 710 -14.78 24.46 2.54
C ARG A 710 -13.70 24.54 1.45
N PHE A 711 -13.02 23.44 1.15
CA PHE A 711 -12.04 23.37 0.08
C PHE A 711 -12.68 23.64 -1.28
N VAL A 712 -13.83 23.05 -1.56
CA VAL A 712 -14.56 23.31 -2.81
C VAL A 712 -14.93 24.79 -2.93
N ASP A 713 -15.47 25.38 -1.88
CA ASP A 713 -15.87 26.80 -1.87
C ASP A 713 -14.68 27.73 -2.12
N GLU A 714 -13.54 27.40 -1.54
CA GLU A 714 -12.29 28.16 -1.66
C GLU A 714 -11.69 28.06 -3.08
N PHE A 715 -11.64 26.87 -3.68
CA PHE A 715 -10.86 26.62 -4.90
C PHE A 715 -11.68 26.50 -6.19
N LYS A 716 -13.02 26.51 -6.15
CA LYS A 716 -13.87 26.36 -7.36
C LYS A 716 -13.59 27.40 -8.44
N LYS A 717 -13.22 28.63 -8.06
CA LYS A 717 -12.93 29.74 -8.99
C LYS A 717 -11.52 29.68 -9.59
N ASP A 718 -10.64 28.85 -9.03
CA ASP A 718 -9.23 28.80 -9.43
C ASP A 718 -9.01 27.95 -10.70
N GLU A 719 -10.06 27.28 -11.19
CA GLU A 719 -10.07 26.51 -12.43
C GLU A 719 -8.90 25.51 -12.54
N LEU A 720 -8.62 24.81 -11.44
CA LEU A 720 -7.46 23.90 -11.31
C LEU A 720 -7.47 22.75 -12.34
N PHE A 721 -8.65 22.39 -12.86
CA PHE A 721 -8.83 21.30 -13.84
C PHE A 721 -8.99 21.77 -15.30
N SER A 722 -9.20 23.06 -15.53
CA SER A 722 -9.32 23.63 -16.88
C SER A 722 -7.93 23.87 -17.45
N PHE A 723 -7.69 23.54 -18.72
CA PHE A 723 -6.40 23.87 -19.36
C PHE A 723 -6.32 25.37 -19.68
N LYS A 724 -5.28 26.04 -19.15
CA LYS A 724 -4.90 27.40 -19.49
C LYS A 724 -3.37 27.47 -19.66
N PRO A 725 -2.85 27.77 -20.86
CA PRO A 725 -1.41 27.79 -21.11
C PRO A 725 -0.69 28.82 -20.23
N GLY A 726 0.57 28.55 -19.88
CA GLY A 726 1.47 29.48 -19.19
C GLY A 726 1.27 29.57 -17.67
N ARG A 727 0.25 28.93 -17.10
CA ARG A 727 0.05 28.90 -15.64
C ARG A 727 1.12 28.07 -14.94
N LYS A 728 1.56 28.55 -13.78
CA LYS A 728 2.55 27.90 -12.93
C LYS A 728 2.40 28.31 -11.47
N HIS A 729 2.82 27.42 -10.58
CA HIS A 729 3.00 27.77 -9.17
C HIS A 729 4.48 28.14 -8.90
N PRO A 730 4.74 29.12 -8.02
CA PRO A 730 6.06 29.30 -7.43
C PRO A 730 6.61 27.99 -6.87
N GLY A 731 7.84 27.64 -7.22
CA GLY A 731 8.49 26.36 -6.86
C GLY A 731 8.17 25.19 -7.80
N PHE A 732 7.23 25.33 -8.73
CA PHE A 732 6.81 24.30 -9.69
C PHE A 732 6.72 24.85 -11.12
N GLU A 733 7.65 25.71 -11.52
CA GLU A 733 7.59 26.46 -12.79
C GLU A 733 7.81 25.59 -14.02
N LYS A 734 8.29 24.35 -13.84
CA LYS A 734 8.58 23.39 -14.92
C LYS A 734 8.15 21.96 -14.55
N LEU A 735 7.16 21.81 -13.67
CA LEU A 735 6.77 20.50 -13.17
C LEU A 735 6.12 19.66 -14.29
N ILE A 736 6.79 18.56 -14.64
CA ILE A 736 6.28 17.53 -15.54
C ILE A 736 6.40 16.20 -14.80
N TYR A 737 5.29 15.47 -14.70
CA TYR A 737 5.30 14.15 -14.06
C TYR A 737 6.02 13.14 -14.98
N PRO A 738 7.08 12.47 -14.53
CA PRO A 738 7.89 11.61 -15.40
C PRO A 738 7.16 10.30 -15.73
N GLN A 739 6.80 10.12 -17.01
CA GLN A 739 6.20 8.87 -17.52
C GLN A 739 7.21 7.96 -18.24
N ARG A 740 8.36 8.49 -18.67
CA ARG A 740 9.42 7.69 -19.27
C ARG A 740 10.18 6.93 -18.18
N VAL A 741 10.45 5.64 -18.40
CA VAL A 741 11.25 4.83 -17.50
C VAL A 741 12.71 5.20 -17.68
N ARG A 742 13.42 5.42 -16.58
CA ARG A 742 14.83 5.79 -16.64
C ARG A 742 15.68 4.61 -17.12
N ASN A 743 16.33 4.69 -18.28
CA ASN A 743 17.24 3.65 -18.79
C ASN A 743 16.63 2.22 -18.78
N PRO A 744 15.54 1.96 -19.54
CA PRO A 744 14.79 0.70 -19.48
C PRO A 744 15.64 -0.54 -19.77
N LYS A 745 16.55 -0.50 -20.76
CA LYS A 745 17.49 -1.61 -21.02
C LYS A 745 18.36 -1.95 -19.80
N LYS A 746 18.79 -0.95 -19.02
CA LYS A 746 19.59 -1.15 -17.80
C LYS A 746 18.74 -1.77 -16.69
N MET A 747 17.48 -1.36 -16.55
CA MET A 747 16.52 -1.96 -15.63
C MET A 747 16.36 -3.45 -15.95
N GLY A 748 16.13 -3.80 -17.23
CA GLY A 748 16.00 -5.18 -17.68
C GLY A 748 17.20 -6.05 -17.36
N ARG A 749 18.42 -5.58 -17.67
CA ARG A 749 19.66 -6.27 -17.29
C ARG A 749 19.79 -6.46 -15.77
N SER A 750 19.34 -5.49 -14.98
CA SER A 750 19.32 -5.60 -13.52
C SER A 750 18.34 -6.67 -13.04
N VAL A 751 17.14 -6.74 -13.64
CA VAL A 751 16.15 -7.79 -13.34
C VAL A 751 16.73 -9.18 -13.60
N ARG A 752 17.39 -9.38 -14.74
CA ARG A 752 18.05 -10.64 -15.07
C ARG A 752 19.14 -11.01 -14.06
N SER A 753 20.03 -10.06 -13.74
CA SER A 753 21.11 -10.26 -12.78
C SER A 753 20.58 -10.62 -11.38
N LEU A 754 19.44 -10.05 -10.98
CA LEU A 754 18.79 -10.43 -9.72
C LEU A 754 18.20 -11.85 -9.77
N SER A 755 17.63 -12.27 -10.90
CA SER A 755 17.18 -13.66 -11.08
C SER A 755 18.36 -14.66 -11.00
N GLU A 756 19.48 -14.34 -11.65
CA GLU A 756 20.71 -15.14 -11.56
C GLU A 756 21.27 -15.20 -10.12
N GLU A 757 21.14 -14.12 -9.34
CA GLU A 757 21.49 -14.10 -7.92
C GLU A 757 20.56 -14.98 -7.07
N LEU A 758 19.25 -14.96 -7.32
CA LEU A 758 18.30 -15.82 -6.61
C LEU A 758 18.59 -17.30 -6.85
N ASP A 759 18.94 -17.68 -8.08
CA ASP A 759 19.31 -19.06 -8.39
C ASP A 759 20.63 -19.48 -7.70
N ARG A 760 21.61 -18.57 -7.59
CA ARG A 760 22.84 -18.84 -6.83
C ARG A 760 22.59 -19.03 -5.33
N ARG A 761 21.56 -18.37 -4.79
CA ARG A 761 21.20 -18.42 -3.37
C ARG A 761 20.07 -19.40 -3.07
N ARG A 762 19.63 -20.19 -4.07
CA ARG A 762 18.44 -21.04 -3.98
C ARG A 762 18.48 -21.96 -2.77
N ASP A 763 19.56 -22.72 -2.59
CA ASP A 763 19.71 -23.69 -1.49
C ASP A 763 19.81 -23.03 -0.09
N ASN A 764 20.09 -21.71 -0.03
CA ASN A 764 20.07 -20.97 1.23
C ASN A 764 18.68 -20.42 1.57
N ILE A 765 17.81 -20.31 0.55
CA ILE A 765 16.44 -19.75 0.63
C ILE A 765 15.38 -20.86 0.72
N LEU A 766 15.59 -21.97 0.00
CA LEU A 766 14.72 -23.14 -0.15
C LEU A 766 15.44 -24.40 0.31
#